data_AF-A0A077PY31-F1
#
_entry.id   AF-A0A077PY31-F1
#
_cell.length_a   1.000
_cell.length_b   1.000
_cell.length_c   1.000
_cell.angle_alpha   90.00
_cell.angle_beta   90.00
_cell.angle_gamma   90.00
#
_symmetry.space_group_name_H-M   'P 1'
#
loop_
_entity.id
_entity.type
_entity.pdbx_description
1 polymer ?
#
loop_
_entity_poly.entity_id
_entity_poly.type
_entity_poly.pdbx_seq_one_letter_code
_entity_poly.pdbx_strand_id
1 'polypeptide(L)'
;MRLIISLLFSLFLANPAFASIAQLDETQLKQELKQVGGSKNPQDAEIAQALQGAINWLNDAKSTNERSQTYQQTIDDFPKIIKELRQKTLTESDIVPSIPANQSIGELEQQTLQTSSQLLEQERQLQQEQDKIREISDSMNLLPQQQVEARRLLAEATSRLQSLGTPPTPLTEAQLKLVQAEVSARKAVTNELEMSQLSANNRQEIARMRADLFKKRYQRLDLKLQQLRNQLNIQRQQKAESALEHTEMLAEQAGGKLPQFLLDELHQNRQLSQLLSQQTQRMEAIGSQQRKAANDILQVRRTLNTIREQAEWLSDSTALGEALRTQLTRIPDVPKSQQLDRNIVELRVERLKYEEMQERSQQENDQALPSPQNLTSGQKQVYESLIRTRKELLNSLLSGYDNEILELTKLKVATNQLNDALKEIKDATHRYLFWVTDVNPISLDYPLLVVQDLTRLLSLDTLSQLGVAIHVMLTTKDTLLYLLGTLLLVIFSISSHRQYHAFLERSSNRIGKVTQDHFSLTLRTVFWSIVAALPLPILWSAIGYGLQNAWQYPMATAIGLGVSETTPVLWVFMLSASFANPNGLFISHFRWPEERIKRAMRFYRLSIFLVVPLMMALITFNNYSDREFAATLGRLCFLMLCVSLSMVTSSLKRAGVPLYMDKHGSGENIINSVLWWILLSAPILAALASILGYLQTAQALLGRLETSVAIWFSLLVIYHIIRRWMLIQRRKLAFERAKQRRAEILAQRAKSEEETANTNSSVEGSIEVEEPVIDLDAISAQSLGLVRSILTMIALVSLILLWSELHSAFSFLENIRLWDVSTTVNGVNTIQPITMGSVLIAILVIVITTQLVRNLPALLELALLQHLELTPGTGYAITTLTKYGLTLIGGIVGFSLVGIEWSKLQWLIAAMGVGLGFGLQEIFANIISGLIILFEKPIRIGDTVTIRNLTGSITKINTRATTLSDWDRKEIIVPNKAFITEQFINWSLSDTITRIVLTIPVPAETDSAEATDILMTASRRSPLIIDNPMPEVYLVDLQNGIQIYELRAYAAEMGHRMPARHEVHQYILQEFHKHGITLPFPPFQARVDIFGQEIRSATTNISGRNPPRKPGEL
;
A
#
# COMPACT_ATOMS: atom_id res chain seq x y z
N MET A 1 -59.45 -52.80 -19.39
CA MET A 1 -58.00 -53.09 -19.33
C MET A 1 -57.15 -52.01 -18.66
N ARG A 2 -57.35 -50.70 -18.88
CA ARG A 2 -56.51 -49.64 -18.26
C ARG A 2 -56.65 -49.48 -16.74
N LEU A 3 -57.85 -49.72 -16.18
CA LEU A 3 -58.10 -49.68 -14.72
C LEU A 3 -57.48 -50.88 -13.96
N ILE A 4 -57.34 -52.03 -14.62
CA ILE A 4 -56.70 -53.21 -14.03
C ILE A 4 -55.18 -53.01 -13.98
N ILE A 5 -54.61 -52.34 -14.98
CA ILE A 5 -53.18 -52.01 -15.01
C ILE A 5 -52.83 -50.96 -13.94
N SER A 6 -53.68 -49.94 -13.73
CA SER A 6 -53.44 -48.95 -12.67
C SER A 6 -53.58 -49.54 -11.27
N LEU A 7 -54.50 -50.49 -11.08
CA LEU A 7 -54.71 -51.16 -9.79
C LEU A 7 -53.63 -52.22 -9.50
N LEU A 8 -53.10 -52.88 -10.53
CA LEU A 8 -51.90 -53.73 -10.43
C LEU A 8 -50.65 -52.90 -10.14
N PHE A 9 -50.51 -51.71 -10.73
CA PHE A 9 -49.39 -50.80 -10.41
C PHE A 9 -49.47 -50.27 -8.98
N SER A 10 -50.67 -49.96 -8.47
CA SER A 10 -50.83 -49.55 -7.06
C SER A 10 -50.60 -50.70 -6.08
N LEU A 11 -50.95 -51.95 -6.43
CA LEU A 11 -50.67 -53.12 -5.60
C LEU A 11 -49.19 -53.50 -5.58
N PHE A 12 -48.44 -53.25 -6.67
CA PHE A 12 -46.98 -53.42 -6.70
C PHE A 12 -46.22 -52.31 -5.97
N LEU A 13 -46.78 -51.11 -5.84
CA LEU A 13 -46.21 -50.01 -5.06
C LEU A 13 -46.53 -50.10 -3.56
N ALA A 14 -47.52 -50.91 -3.16
CA ALA A 14 -47.95 -51.07 -1.76
C ALA A 14 -47.16 -52.13 -0.98
N ASN A 15 -46.19 -52.82 -1.60
CA ASN A 15 -45.27 -53.71 -0.91
C ASN A 15 -43.82 -53.24 -1.15
N PRO A 16 -43.32 -52.21 -0.43
CA PRO A 16 -41.91 -52.25 -0.12
C PRO A 16 -41.76 -53.50 0.75
N ALA A 17 -41.03 -54.49 0.25
CA ALA A 17 -40.29 -55.36 1.14
C ALA A 17 -39.44 -54.40 1.99
N PHE A 18 -39.96 -54.03 3.16
CA PHE A 18 -39.13 -53.63 4.27
C PHE A 18 -38.27 -54.87 4.52
N ALA A 19 -37.14 -54.96 3.81
CA ALA A 19 -35.95 -55.50 4.42
C ALA A 19 -35.67 -54.57 5.60
N SER A 20 -36.38 -54.81 6.70
CA SER A 20 -36.00 -54.30 8.00
C SER A 20 -34.59 -54.80 8.19
N ILE A 21 -33.61 -53.91 8.00
CA ILE A 21 -32.30 -54.06 8.64
C ILE A 21 -32.67 -54.33 10.10
N ALA A 22 -32.45 -55.56 10.58
CA ALA A 22 -32.84 -55.97 11.93
C ALA A 22 -32.35 -54.88 12.89
N GLN A 23 -33.25 -54.30 13.69
CA GLN A 23 -32.85 -53.30 14.67
C GLN A 23 -31.88 -53.98 15.63
N LEU A 24 -30.62 -53.55 15.63
CA LEU A 24 -29.65 -53.98 16.62
C LEU A 24 -30.10 -53.44 17.98
N ASP A 25 -30.32 -54.34 18.92
CA ASP A 25 -30.66 -53.99 20.28
C ASP A 25 -29.38 -53.65 21.06
N GLU A 26 -29.24 -52.36 21.41
CA GLU A 26 -28.08 -51.84 22.17
C GLU A 26 -27.86 -52.61 23.47
N THR A 27 -28.94 -53.09 24.09
CA THR A 27 -28.87 -53.86 25.34
C THR A 27 -28.25 -55.24 25.15
N GLN A 28 -28.51 -55.88 23.99
CA GLN A 28 -27.96 -57.18 23.63
C GLN A 28 -26.46 -57.06 23.28
N LEU A 29 -26.07 -56.04 22.52
CA LEU A 29 -24.66 -55.75 22.23
C LEU A 29 -23.82 -55.47 23.48
N LYS A 30 -24.39 -54.74 24.46
CA LYS A 30 -23.74 -54.51 25.75
C LYS A 30 -23.62 -55.77 26.60
N GLN A 31 -24.55 -56.72 26.45
CA GLN A 31 -24.46 -58.02 27.10
C GLN A 31 -23.42 -58.92 26.42
N GLU A 32 -23.38 -58.95 25.09
CA GLU A 32 -22.36 -59.68 24.31
C GLU A 32 -20.94 -59.14 24.60
N LEU A 33 -20.77 -57.82 24.67
CA LEU A 33 -19.50 -57.19 25.06
C LEU A 33 -19.06 -57.61 26.47
N LYS A 34 -19.99 -57.72 27.43
CA LYS A 34 -19.71 -58.20 28.80
C LYS A 34 -19.33 -59.68 28.85
N GLN A 35 -19.88 -60.51 27.96
CA GLN A 35 -19.55 -61.93 27.87
C GLN A 35 -18.16 -62.16 27.26
N VAL A 36 -17.77 -61.34 26.28
CA VAL A 36 -16.46 -61.42 25.61
C VAL A 36 -15.33 -60.78 26.44
N GLY A 37 -15.64 -59.75 27.24
CA GLY A 37 -14.66 -59.00 28.05
C GLY A 37 -13.92 -59.77 29.16
N GLY A 38 -14.24 -61.05 29.40
CA GLY A 38 -13.56 -61.93 30.36
C GLY A 38 -12.49 -62.86 29.77
N SER A 39 -12.32 -62.91 28.45
CA SER A 39 -11.43 -63.86 27.75
C SER A 39 -9.99 -63.33 27.54
N LYS A 40 -8.99 -64.22 27.55
CA LYS A 40 -7.56 -63.90 27.27
C LYS A 40 -7.13 -64.15 25.81
N ASN A 41 -8.07 -64.49 24.92
CA ASN A 41 -7.77 -64.83 23.53
C ASN A 41 -7.66 -63.57 22.64
N PRO A 42 -6.70 -63.48 21.71
CA PRO A 42 -6.53 -62.31 20.84
C PRO A 42 -7.71 -62.07 19.89
N GLN A 43 -8.41 -63.12 19.45
CA GLN A 43 -9.62 -63.00 18.61
C GLN A 43 -10.81 -62.38 19.37
N ASP A 44 -10.90 -62.62 20.68
CA ASP A 44 -11.96 -62.05 21.52
C ASP A 44 -11.75 -60.54 21.76
N ALA A 45 -10.50 -60.07 21.72
CA ALA A 45 -10.19 -58.64 21.76
C ALA A 45 -10.66 -57.90 20.49
N GLU A 46 -10.50 -58.50 19.31
CA GLU A 46 -10.98 -57.94 18.04
C GLU A 46 -12.53 -57.93 17.99
N ILE A 47 -13.17 -58.99 18.49
CA ILE A 47 -14.64 -59.04 18.66
C ILE A 47 -15.11 -57.93 19.60
N ALA A 48 -14.45 -57.73 20.75
CA ALA A 48 -14.80 -56.68 21.69
C ALA A 48 -14.64 -55.27 21.08
N GLN A 49 -13.59 -55.03 20.29
CA GLN A 49 -13.42 -53.75 19.57
C GLN A 49 -14.52 -53.52 18.53
N ALA A 50 -14.88 -54.55 17.75
CA ALA A 50 -15.96 -54.44 16.77
C ALA A 50 -17.31 -54.13 17.43
N LEU A 51 -17.63 -54.81 18.55
CA LEU A 51 -18.84 -54.57 19.33
C LEU A 51 -18.85 -53.17 19.98
N GLN A 52 -17.71 -52.71 20.52
CA GLN A 52 -17.59 -51.36 21.07
C GLN A 52 -17.77 -50.28 19.99
N GLY A 53 -17.19 -50.48 18.80
CA GLY A 53 -17.38 -49.61 17.64
C GLY A 53 -18.85 -49.56 17.21
N ALA A 54 -19.55 -50.71 17.20
CA ALA A 54 -20.97 -50.78 16.91
C ALA A 54 -21.83 -49.97 17.91
N ILE A 55 -21.51 -50.05 19.21
CA ILE A 55 -22.20 -49.27 20.25
C ILE A 55 -21.99 -47.76 20.05
N ASN A 56 -20.77 -47.33 19.72
CA ASN A 56 -20.50 -45.92 19.45
C ASN A 56 -21.31 -45.39 18.27
N TRP A 57 -21.36 -46.14 17.16
CA TRP A 57 -22.20 -45.78 16.01
C TRP A 57 -23.69 -45.72 16.35
N LEU A 58 -24.19 -46.62 17.21
CA LEU A 58 -25.58 -46.57 17.67
C LEU A 58 -25.86 -45.34 18.55
N ASN A 59 -24.92 -44.94 19.41
CA ASN A 59 -25.05 -43.71 20.19
C ASN A 59 -25.08 -42.46 19.30
N ASP A 60 -24.22 -42.42 18.27
CA ASP A 60 -24.23 -41.36 17.27
C ASP A 60 -25.56 -41.32 16.51
N ALA A 61 -26.06 -42.49 16.06
CA ALA A 61 -27.37 -42.63 15.42
C ALA A 61 -28.52 -42.12 16.31
N LYS A 62 -28.45 -42.37 17.62
CA LYS A 62 -29.45 -41.90 18.59
C LYS A 62 -29.41 -40.38 18.73
N SER A 63 -28.22 -39.81 18.94
CA SER A 63 -28.06 -38.35 19.10
C SER A 63 -28.48 -37.56 17.84
N THR A 64 -28.21 -38.10 16.66
CA THR A 64 -28.60 -37.51 15.36
C THR A 64 -30.10 -37.65 15.13
N ASN A 65 -30.70 -38.78 15.51
CA ASN A 65 -32.16 -38.93 15.51
C ASN A 65 -32.87 -37.97 16.49
N GLU A 66 -32.31 -37.70 17.67
CA GLU A 66 -32.87 -36.71 18.61
C GLU A 66 -32.88 -35.29 18.01
N ARG A 67 -31.82 -34.91 17.29
CA ARG A 67 -31.78 -33.63 16.56
C ARG A 67 -32.78 -33.61 15.40
N SER A 68 -32.86 -34.70 14.64
CA SER A 68 -33.87 -34.87 13.59
C SER A 68 -35.30 -34.74 14.14
N GLN A 69 -35.57 -35.30 15.32
CA GLN A 69 -36.85 -35.14 16.01
C GLN A 69 -37.08 -33.69 16.46
N THR A 70 -36.04 -33.00 16.92
CA THR A 70 -36.14 -31.57 17.27
C THR A 70 -36.50 -30.72 16.04
N TYR A 71 -35.93 -31.03 14.87
CA TYR A 71 -36.31 -30.39 13.61
C TYR A 71 -37.74 -30.73 13.19
N GLN A 72 -38.15 -31.98 13.36
CA GLN A 72 -39.53 -32.41 13.08
C GLN A 72 -40.52 -31.70 14.01
N GLN A 73 -40.25 -31.64 15.31
CA GLN A 73 -41.07 -30.89 16.27
C GLN A 73 -41.17 -29.40 15.89
N THR A 74 -40.07 -28.81 15.42
CA THR A 74 -40.09 -27.43 14.93
C THR A 74 -41.01 -27.27 13.72
N ILE A 75 -41.06 -28.24 12.82
CA ILE A 75 -41.99 -28.26 11.68
C ILE A 75 -43.43 -28.40 12.16
N ASP A 76 -43.70 -29.33 13.08
CA ASP A 76 -45.04 -29.65 13.57
C ASP A 76 -45.64 -28.51 14.41
N ASP A 77 -44.84 -27.88 15.28
CA ASP A 77 -45.26 -26.78 16.15
C ASP A 77 -45.14 -25.39 15.52
N PHE A 78 -44.54 -25.28 14.33
CA PHE A 78 -44.39 -24.02 13.60
C PHE A 78 -45.67 -23.17 13.56
N PRO A 79 -46.86 -23.71 13.21
CA PRO A 79 -48.08 -22.91 13.14
C PRO A 79 -48.51 -22.35 14.50
N LYS A 80 -48.29 -23.10 15.59
CA LYS A 80 -48.62 -22.67 16.95
C LYS A 80 -47.67 -21.56 17.40
N ILE A 81 -46.37 -21.75 17.21
CA ILE A 81 -45.33 -20.78 17.61
C ILE A 81 -45.52 -19.45 16.88
N ILE A 82 -45.75 -19.48 15.56
CA ILE A 82 -45.99 -18.26 14.78
C ILE A 82 -47.24 -17.53 15.25
N LYS A 83 -48.33 -18.26 15.53
CA LYS A 83 -49.57 -17.66 16.04
C LYS A 83 -49.35 -16.99 17.41
N GLU A 84 -48.64 -17.66 18.32
CA GLU A 84 -48.30 -17.12 19.64
C GLU A 84 -47.40 -15.89 19.54
N LEU A 85 -46.34 -15.94 18.73
CA LEU A 85 -45.44 -14.81 18.51
C LEU A 85 -46.18 -13.63 17.88
N ARG A 86 -47.01 -13.87 16.85
CA ARG A 86 -47.83 -12.82 16.24
C ARG A 86 -48.77 -12.17 17.26
N GLN A 87 -49.41 -12.97 18.12
CA GLN A 87 -50.25 -12.45 19.19
C GLN A 87 -49.45 -11.60 20.17
N LYS A 88 -48.28 -12.06 20.64
CA LYS A 88 -47.38 -11.29 21.51
C LYS A 88 -46.97 -9.96 20.87
N THR A 89 -46.62 -9.98 19.59
CA THR A 89 -46.20 -8.79 18.83
C THR A 89 -47.34 -7.79 18.59
N LEU A 90 -48.59 -8.27 18.51
CA LEU A 90 -49.80 -7.44 18.42
C LEU A 90 -50.23 -6.86 19.77
N THR A 91 -50.06 -7.62 20.87
CA THR A 91 -50.35 -7.15 22.23
C THR A 91 -49.33 -6.14 22.76
N GLU A 92 -48.12 -6.14 22.20
CA GLU A 92 -47.10 -5.14 22.54
C GLU A 92 -47.53 -3.78 21.99
N SER A 93 -47.97 -2.88 22.89
CA SER A 93 -48.49 -1.57 22.54
C SER A 93 -47.38 -0.60 22.14
N ASP A 94 -47.59 0.15 21.05
CA ASP A 94 -46.68 1.23 20.62
C ASP A 94 -46.77 2.46 21.55
N ILE A 95 -47.77 2.52 22.42
CA ILE A 95 -48.01 3.63 23.36
C ILE A 95 -47.27 3.35 24.67
N VAL A 96 -46.32 4.23 25.00
CA VAL A 96 -45.67 4.25 26.32
C VAL A 96 -46.61 4.93 27.32
N PRO A 97 -46.87 4.34 28.50
CA PRO A 97 -47.67 4.98 29.55
C PRO A 97 -47.05 6.33 29.92
N SER A 98 -47.88 7.38 29.98
CA SER A 98 -47.44 8.71 30.37
C SER A 98 -46.84 8.68 31.78
N ILE A 99 -45.63 9.24 31.93
CA ILE A 99 -44.96 9.33 33.23
C ILE A 99 -45.71 10.37 34.09
N PRO A 100 -46.15 10.02 35.31
CA PRO A 100 -46.85 10.94 36.21
C PRO A 100 -46.00 12.17 36.54
N ALA A 101 -46.57 13.38 36.40
CA ALA A 101 -45.84 14.64 36.55
C ALA A 101 -45.26 14.90 37.98
N ASN A 102 -45.73 14.18 39.00
CA ASN A 102 -45.37 14.39 40.42
C ASN A 102 -44.29 13.43 40.96
N GLN A 103 -43.60 12.65 40.11
CA GLN A 103 -42.52 11.77 40.59
C GLN A 103 -41.29 12.58 41.02
N SER A 104 -40.59 12.10 42.06
CA SER A 104 -39.36 12.73 42.53
C SER A 104 -38.16 12.44 41.61
N ILE A 105 -37.16 13.33 41.60
CA ILE A 105 -35.94 13.15 40.79
C ILE A 105 -35.26 11.79 41.07
N GLY A 106 -35.21 11.36 42.33
CA GLY A 106 -34.60 10.07 42.70
C GLY A 106 -35.36 8.85 42.16
N GLU A 107 -36.69 8.91 42.12
CA GLU A 107 -37.50 7.85 41.51
C GLU A 107 -37.31 7.79 39.99
N LEU A 108 -37.22 8.94 39.32
CA LEU A 108 -36.93 9.03 37.89
C LEU A 108 -35.53 8.49 37.56
N GLU A 109 -34.51 8.77 38.39
CA GLU A 109 -33.16 8.21 38.23
C GLU A 109 -33.15 6.68 38.35
N GLN A 110 -33.83 6.15 39.37
CA GLN A 110 -33.93 4.70 39.57
C GLN A 110 -34.64 4.02 38.40
N GLN A 111 -35.75 4.59 37.92
CA GLN A 111 -36.47 4.06 36.75
C GLN A 111 -35.65 4.17 35.46
N THR A 112 -34.86 5.23 35.30
CA THR A 112 -33.95 5.42 34.16
C THR A 112 -32.89 4.30 34.13
N LEU A 113 -32.28 4.01 35.29
CA LEU A 113 -31.31 2.91 35.44
C LEU A 113 -31.94 1.54 35.14
N GLN A 114 -33.11 1.26 35.70
CA GLN A 114 -33.83 0.00 35.46
C GLN A 114 -34.21 -0.17 33.99
N THR A 115 -34.76 0.87 33.37
CA THR A 115 -35.17 0.85 31.96
C THR A 115 -33.94 0.69 31.04
N SER A 116 -32.82 1.33 31.37
CA SER A 116 -31.56 1.17 30.62
C SER A 116 -31.02 -0.26 30.69
N SER A 117 -31.10 -0.91 31.86
CA SER A 117 -30.70 -2.32 32.02
C SER A 117 -31.57 -3.27 31.20
N GLN A 118 -32.90 -3.07 31.25
CA GLN A 118 -33.85 -3.85 30.44
C GLN A 118 -33.62 -3.66 28.95
N LEU A 119 -33.30 -2.44 28.50
CA LEU A 119 -33.03 -2.13 27.11
C LEU A 119 -31.79 -2.88 26.60
N LEU A 120 -30.70 -2.89 27.37
CA LEU A 120 -29.48 -3.66 27.04
C LEU A 120 -29.76 -5.17 26.92
N GLU A 121 -30.59 -5.72 27.82
CA GLU A 121 -30.97 -7.14 27.74
C GLU A 121 -31.81 -7.44 26.50
N GLN A 122 -32.74 -6.55 26.11
CA GLN A 122 -33.50 -6.71 24.86
C GLN A 122 -32.62 -6.59 23.61
N GLU A 123 -31.64 -5.69 23.62
CA GLU A 123 -30.65 -5.56 22.55
C GLU A 123 -29.83 -6.84 22.38
N ARG A 124 -29.35 -7.41 23.50
CA ARG A 124 -28.63 -8.70 23.50
C ARG A 124 -29.47 -9.82 22.90
N GLN A 125 -30.75 -9.91 23.26
CA GLN A 125 -31.68 -10.92 22.73
C GLN A 125 -31.95 -10.72 21.24
N LEU A 126 -32.15 -9.47 20.79
CA LEU A 126 -32.32 -9.12 19.39
C LEU A 126 -31.10 -9.56 18.56
N GLN A 127 -29.89 -9.28 19.06
CA GLN A 127 -28.66 -9.63 18.38
C GLN A 127 -28.48 -11.16 18.27
N GLN A 128 -28.76 -11.90 19.35
CA GLN A 128 -28.72 -13.36 19.33
C GLN A 128 -29.66 -13.98 18.28
N GLU A 129 -30.87 -13.44 18.11
CA GLU A 129 -31.79 -13.94 17.07
C GLU A 129 -31.34 -13.54 15.66
N GLN A 130 -30.72 -12.36 15.48
CA GLN A 130 -30.13 -11.96 14.20
C GLN A 130 -28.95 -12.84 13.80
N ASP A 131 -28.10 -13.20 14.75
CA ASP A 131 -26.96 -14.10 14.52
C ASP A 131 -27.45 -15.50 14.13
N LYS A 132 -28.51 -16.01 14.79
CA LYS A 132 -29.16 -17.27 14.37
C LYS A 132 -29.69 -17.23 12.94
N ILE A 133 -30.30 -16.11 12.51
CA ILE A 133 -30.77 -15.96 11.13
C ILE A 133 -29.59 -16.06 10.15
N ARG A 134 -28.45 -15.44 10.47
CA ARG A 134 -27.23 -15.53 9.65
C ARG A 134 -26.68 -16.95 9.62
N GLU A 135 -26.52 -17.59 10.76
CA GLU A 135 -26.04 -18.98 10.85
C GLU A 135 -26.92 -19.95 10.05
N ILE A 136 -28.25 -19.79 10.11
CA ILE A 136 -29.18 -20.59 9.30
C ILE A 136 -28.96 -20.33 7.80
N SER A 137 -28.85 -19.06 7.38
CA SER A 137 -28.61 -18.70 5.98
C SER A 137 -27.28 -19.23 5.46
N ASP A 138 -26.21 -19.12 6.25
CA ASP A 138 -24.88 -19.60 5.87
C ASP A 138 -24.86 -21.13 5.79
N SER A 139 -25.54 -21.81 6.72
CA SER A 139 -25.68 -23.26 6.67
C SER A 139 -26.46 -23.75 5.45
N MET A 140 -27.46 -22.99 4.96
CA MET A 140 -28.20 -23.33 3.74
C MET A 140 -27.32 -23.37 2.49
N ASN A 141 -26.27 -22.56 2.42
CA ASN A 141 -25.32 -22.59 1.31
C ASN A 141 -24.45 -23.86 1.31
N LEU A 142 -24.16 -24.42 2.49
CA LEU A 142 -23.29 -25.60 2.67
C LEU A 142 -24.05 -26.92 2.70
N LEU A 143 -25.34 -26.90 3.05
CA LEU A 143 -26.20 -28.08 3.18
C LEU A 143 -26.21 -29.00 1.95
N PRO A 144 -26.31 -28.51 0.69
CA PRO A 144 -26.30 -29.38 -0.49
C PRO A 144 -25.02 -30.21 -0.62
N GLN A 145 -23.87 -29.60 -0.31
CA GLN A 145 -22.57 -30.30 -0.35
C GLN A 145 -22.51 -31.38 0.73
N GLN A 146 -22.93 -31.04 1.95
CA GLN A 146 -22.97 -31.98 3.08
C GLN A 146 -23.93 -33.16 2.81
N GLN A 147 -25.08 -32.92 2.17
CA GLN A 147 -26.01 -33.99 1.80
C GLN A 147 -25.44 -34.94 0.74
N VAL A 148 -24.75 -34.41 -0.28
CA VAL A 148 -24.10 -35.23 -1.30
C VAL A 148 -23.01 -36.09 -0.67
N GLU A 149 -22.19 -35.52 0.21
CA GLU A 149 -21.16 -36.24 0.94
C GLU A 149 -21.75 -37.31 1.88
N ALA A 150 -22.76 -36.98 2.67
CA ALA A 150 -23.43 -37.92 3.57
C ALA A 150 -24.07 -39.09 2.80
N ARG A 151 -24.70 -38.82 1.65
CA ARG A 151 -25.27 -39.86 0.76
C ARG A 151 -24.18 -40.75 0.16
N ARG A 152 -23.03 -40.18 -0.22
CA ARG A 152 -21.88 -40.93 -0.72
C ARG A 152 -21.33 -41.87 0.36
N LEU A 153 -21.13 -41.37 1.57
CA LEU A 153 -20.65 -42.17 2.71
C LEU A 153 -21.64 -43.28 3.09
N LEU A 154 -22.94 -43.00 3.03
CA LEU A 154 -23.98 -44.02 3.23
C LEU A 154 -23.91 -45.10 2.14
N ALA A 155 -23.78 -44.71 0.87
CA ALA A 155 -23.69 -45.65 -0.24
C ALA A 155 -22.45 -46.55 -0.11
N GLU A 156 -21.31 -45.99 0.29
CA GLU A 156 -20.08 -46.73 0.55
C GLU A 156 -20.22 -47.72 1.71
N ALA A 157 -20.76 -47.29 2.85
CA ALA A 157 -21.02 -48.17 4.00
C ALA A 157 -22.03 -49.28 3.66
N THR A 158 -23.05 -48.97 2.86
CA THR A 158 -24.05 -49.94 2.40
C THR A 158 -23.43 -50.97 1.44
N SER A 159 -22.54 -50.54 0.55
CA SER A 159 -21.79 -51.45 -0.32
C SER A 159 -20.87 -52.37 0.49
N ARG A 160 -20.21 -51.84 1.55
CA ARG A 160 -19.42 -52.65 2.49
C ARG A 160 -20.28 -53.68 3.21
N LEU A 161 -21.48 -53.31 3.67
CA LEU A 161 -22.43 -54.23 4.29
C LEU A 161 -22.84 -55.37 3.34
N GLN A 162 -23.14 -55.05 2.07
CA GLN A 162 -23.52 -56.04 1.06
C GLN A 162 -22.39 -57.01 0.69
N SER A 163 -21.13 -56.55 0.73
CA SER A 163 -19.96 -57.40 0.49
C SER A 163 -19.69 -58.45 1.57
N LEU A 164 -20.23 -58.27 2.78
CA LEU A 164 -19.92 -59.13 3.94
C LEU A 164 -20.71 -60.45 4.01
N GLY A 165 -21.71 -60.68 3.15
CA GLY A 165 -22.39 -61.98 2.99
C GLY A 165 -22.98 -62.60 4.27
N THR A 166 -23.30 -63.90 4.25
CA THR A 166 -23.74 -64.66 5.44
C THR A 166 -22.54 -65.06 6.30
N PRO A 167 -22.53 -64.78 7.61
CA PRO A 167 -21.34 -64.92 8.45
C PRO A 167 -21.01 -66.40 8.78
N PRO A 168 -19.78 -66.88 8.53
CA PRO A 168 -19.34 -68.22 8.94
C PRO A 168 -18.65 -68.28 10.32
N THR A 169 -18.26 -67.14 10.92
CA THR A 169 -17.51 -67.07 12.20
C THR A 169 -18.01 -65.96 13.15
N PRO A 170 -17.81 -66.07 14.48
CA PRO A 170 -18.25 -65.05 15.44
C PRO A 170 -17.57 -63.67 15.24
N LEU A 171 -16.32 -63.65 14.75
CA LEU A 171 -15.63 -62.41 14.38
C LEU A 171 -16.31 -61.70 13.19
N THR A 172 -16.65 -62.47 12.15
CA THR A 172 -17.39 -61.91 11.00
C THR A 172 -18.79 -61.45 11.37
N GLU A 173 -19.42 -62.07 12.37
CA GLU A 173 -20.70 -61.61 12.92
C GLU A 173 -20.56 -60.26 13.65
N ALA A 174 -19.53 -60.10 14.49
CA ALA A 174 -19.25 -58.83 15.17
C ALA A 174 -18.90 -57.70 14.19
N GLN A 175 -18.15 -57.99 13.13
CA GLN A 175 -17.87 -57.04 12.05
C GLN A 175 -19.13 -56.66 11.26
N LEU A 176 -20.02 -57.61 11.00
CA LEU A 176 -21.32 -57.34 10.37
C LEU A 176 -22.15 -56.39 11.25
N LYS A 177 -22.22 -56.65 12.57
CA LYS A 177 -22.90 -55.77 13.54
C LYS A 177 -22.32 -54.35 13.56
N LEU A 178 -21.00 -54.19 13.46
CA LEU A 178 -20.34 -52.88 13.36
C LEU A 178 -20.74 -52.13 12.09
N VAL A 179 -20.65 -52.77 10.93
CA VAL A 179 -20.97 -52.12 9.65
C VAL A 179 -22.47 -51.82 9.56
N GLN A 180 -23.33 -52.67 10.12
CA GLN A 180 -24.77 -52.42 10.22
C GLN A 180 -25.08 -51.22 11.11
N ALA A 181 -24.37 -51.07 12.25
CA ALA A 181 -24.47 -49.88 13.09
C ALA A 181 -23.96 -48.62 12.39
N GLU A 182 -22.83 -48.69 11.65
CA GLU A 182 -22.32 -47.59 10.81
C GLU A 182 -23.38 -47.13 9.79
N VAL A 183 -23.99 -48.07 9.06
CA VAL A 183 -25.07 -47.76 8.10
C VAL A 183 -26.26 -47.08 8.78
N SER A 184 -26.65 -47.55 9.97
CA SER A 184 -27.74 -46.93 10.72
C SER A 184 -27.42 -45.48 11.14
N ALA A 185 -26.19 -45.20 11.54
CA ALA A 185 -25.74 -43.86 11.93
C ALA A 185 -25.64 -42.94 10.73
N ARG A 186 -25.06 -43.40 9.61
CA ARG A 186 -25.00 -42.64 8.36
C ARG A 186 -26.39 -42.32 7.82
N LYS A 187 -27.34 -43.26 7.94
CA LYS A 187 -28.75 -43.04 7.59
C LYS A 187 -29.42 -42.00 8.50
N ALA A 188 -29.13 -42.02 9.80
CA ALA A 188 -29.63 -41.01 10.73
C ALA A 188 -29.08 -39.61 10.40
N VAL A 189 -27.79 -39.49 10.03
CA VAL A 189 -27.19 -38.22 9.57
C VAL A 189 -27.84 -37.72 8.28
N THR A 190 -28.08 -38.59 7.29
CA THR A 190 -28.77 -38.15 6.06
C THR A 190 -30.18 -37.64 6.35
N ASN A 191 -30.91 -38.30 7.27
CA ASN A 191 -32.23 -37.86 7.70
C ASN A 191 -32.16 -36.54 8.49
N GLU A 192 -31.18 -36.37 9.38
CA GLU A 192 -30.95 -35.12 10.12
C GLU A 192 -30.75 -33.94 9.15
N LEU A 193 -29.89 -34.11 8.15
CA LEU A 193 -29.61 -33.07 7.15
C LEU A 193 -30.82 -32.75 6.27
N GLU A 194 -31.62 -33.76 5.93
CA GLU A 194 -32.89 -33.58 5.20
C GLU A 194 -33.92 -32.81 6.05
N MET A 195 -34.11 -33.21 7.31
CA MET A 195 -35.00 -32.51 8.25
C MET A 195 -34.51 -31.10 8.59
N SER A 196 -33.19 -30.90 8.67
CA SER A 196 -32.58 -29.58 8.86
C SER A 196 -32.91 -28.65 7.69
N GLN A 197 -32.88 -29.15 6.45
CA GLN A 197 -33.27 -28.41 5.25
C GLN A 197 -34.77 -28.10 5.24
N LEU A 198 -35.63 -29.10 5.50
CA LEU A 198 -37.09 -28.91 5.53
C LEU A 198 -37.52 -27.92 6.63
N SER A 199 -36.84 -27.94 7.78
CA SER A 199 -37.11 -27.02 8.89
C SER A 199 -36.39 -25.67 8.77
N ALA A 200 -35.47 -25.47 7.83
CA ALA A 200 -34.62 -24.27 7.76
C ALA A 200 -35.46 -22.99 7.62
N ASN A 201 -36.37 -22.96 6.65
CA ASN A 201 -37.27 -21.82 6.45
C ASN A 201 -38.16 -21.57 7.69
N ASN A 202 -38.68 -22.63 8.32
CA ASN A 202 -39.51 -22.53 9.52
C ASN A 202 -38.72 -21.93 10.70
N ARG A 203 -37.48 -22.40 10.92
CA ARG A 203 -36.59 -21.87 11.96
C ARG A 203 -36.20 -20.42 11.70
N GLN A 204 -35.91 -20.08 10.44
CA GLN A 204 -35.59 -18.72 10.04
C GLN A 204 -36.76 -17.76 10.29
N GLU A 205 -37.98 -18.14 9.91
CA GLU A 205 -39.18 -17.35 10.15
C GLU A 205 -39.52 -17.23 11.65
N ILE A 206 -39.32 -18.28 12.45
CA ILE A 206 -39.46 -18.19 13.92
C ILE A 206 -38.46 -17.20 14.50
N ALA A 207 -37.17 -17.30 14.13
CA ALA A 207 -36.13 -16.40 14.61
C ALA A 207 -36.39 -14.95 14.18
N ARG A 208 -36.86 -14.75 12.94
CA ARG A 208 -37.30 -13.45 12.43
C ARG A 208 -38.44 -12.86 13.24
N MET A 209 -39.48 -13.64 13.51
CA MET A 209 -40.63 -13.19 14.31
C MET A 209 -40.25 -12.87 15.77
N ARG A 210 -39.30 -13.62 16.35
CA ARG A 210 -38.72 -13.31 17.67
C ARG A 210 -37.91 -12.02 17.64
N ALA A 211 -37.07 -11.84 16.63
CA ALA A 211 -36.31 -10.62 16.43
C ALA A 211 -37.25 -9.41 16.28
N ASP A 212 -38.35 -9.53 15.52
CA ASP A 212 -39.34 -8.45 15.39
C ASP A 212 -40.03 -8.12 16.74
N LEU A 213 -40.34 -9.14 17.54
CA LEU A 213 -40.88 -8.94 18.89
C LEU A 213 -39.88 -8.20 19.80
N PHE A 214 -38.63 -8.65 19.86
CA PHE A 214 -37.59 -8.01 20.67
C PHE A 214 -37.27 -6.60 20.17
N LYS A 215 -37.30 -6.38 18.86
CA LYS A 215 -37.16 -5.05 18.26
C LYS A 215 -38.27 -4.10 18.70
N LYS A 216 -39.53 -4.55 18.69
CA LYS A 216 -40.65 -3.74 19.21
C LYS A 216 -40.47 -3.39 20.69
N ARG A 217 -40.08 -4.38 21.52
CA ARG A 217 -39.82 -4.17 22.95
C ARG A 217 -38.67 -3.20 23.19
N TYR A 218 -37.59 -3.34 22.43
CA TYR A 218 -36.46 -2.41 22.44
C TYR A 218 -36.92 -0.99 22.12
N GLN A 219 -37.67 -0.79 21.02
CA GLN A 219 -38.19 0.52 20.63
C GLN A 219 -39.09 1.14 21.70
N ARG A 220 -39.96 0.34 22.32
CA ARG A 220 -40.82 0.79 23.42
C ARG A 220 -40.00 1.22 24.65
N LEU A 221 -38.99 0.43 25.04
CA LEU A 221 -38.12 0.76 26.17
C LEU A 221 -37.25 1.97 25.88
N ASP A 222 -36.77 2.13 24.65
CA ASP A 222 -36.00 3.29 24.22
C ASP A 222 -36.84 4.57 24.28
N LEU A 223 -38.07 4.54 23.75
CA LEU A 223 -39.02 5.65 23.88
C LEU A 223 -39.32 5.98 25.34
N LYS A 224 -39.52 4.95 26.19
CA LYS A 224 -39.72 5.15 27.63
C LYS A 224 -38.50 5.78 28.29
N LEU A 225 -37.30 5.33 27.94
CA LEU A 225 -36.05 5.87 28.45
C LEU A 225 -35.86 7.33 28.04
N GLN A 226 -36.18 7.67 26.79
CA GLN A 226 -36.14 9.04 26.28
C GLN A 226 -37.14 9.93 27.04
N GLN A 227 -38.37 9.48 27.25
CA GLN A 227 -39.37 10.22 28.03
C GLN A 227 -38.94 10.42 29.49
N LEU A 228 -38.36 9.40 30.13
CA LEU A 228 -37.83 9.49 31.50
C LEU A 228 -36.68 10.50 31.59
N ARG A 229 -35.71 10.43 30.66
CA ARG A 229 -34.59 11.38 30.60
C ARG A 229 -35.05 12.81 30.33
N ASN A 230 -36.02 13.00 29.43
CA ASN A 230 -36.59 14.33 29.16
C ASN A 230 -37.31 14.88 30.39
N GLN A 231 -38.16 14.11 31.05
CA GLN A 231 -38.83 14.58 32.27
C GLN A 231 -37.83 14.87 33.39
N LEU A 232 -36.82 14.03 33.57
CA LEU A 232 -35.75 14.24 34.53
C LEU A 232 -34.95 15.52 34.25
N ASN A 233 -34.63 15.78 32.98
CA ASN A 233 -33.95 17.03 32.57
C ASN A 233 -34.85 18.26 32.78
N ILE A 234 -36.15 18.18 32.44
CA ILE A 234 -37.11 19.25 32.67
C ILE A 234 -37.25 19.55 34.17
N GLN A 235 -37.39 18.53 35.03
CA GLN A 235 -37.46 18.73 36.48
C GLN A 235 -36.16 19.29 37.06
N ARG A 236 -34.99 18.83 36.57
CA ARG A 236 -33.69 19.40 36.98
C ARG A 236 -33.55 20.86 36.55
N GLN A 237 -34.00 21.21 35.35
CA GLN A 237 -34.01 22.59 34.86
C GLN A 237 -34.94 23.46 35.68
N GLN A 238 -36.20 23.05 35.90
CA GLN A 238 -37.16 23.79 36.72
C GLN A 238 -36.66 23.98 38.16
N LYS A 239 -36.03 22.94 38.73
CA LYS A 239 -35.42 23.04 40.06
C LYS A 239 -34.27 24.05 40.06
N ALA A 240 -33.42 24.06 39.04
CA ALA A 240 -32.32 25.01 38.93
C ALA A 240 -32.80 26.46 38.68
N GLU A 241 -33.84 26.65 37.85
CA GLU A 241 -34.48 27.95 37.62
C GLU A 241 -35.15 28.47 38.89
N SER A 242 -35.93 27.65 39.58
CA SER A 242 -36.56 28.03 40.86
C SER A 242 -35.54 28.32 41.97
N ALA A 243 -34.40 27.60 42.00
CA ALA A 243 -33.30 27.91 42.91
C ALA A 243 -32.69 29.27 42.58
N LEU A 244 -32.52 29.59 41.30
CA LEU A 244 -31.98 30.87 40.84
C LEU A 244 -32.96 32.03 41.14
N GLU A 245 -34.25 31.88 40.86
CA GLU A 245 -35.30 32.83 41.25
C GLU A 245 -35.34 33.05 42.76
N HIS A 246 -35.21 31.97 43.55
CA HIS A 246 -35.12 32.07 45.01
C HIS A 246 -33.87 32.86 45.44
N THR A 247 -32.72 32.67 44.79
CA THR A 247 -31.52 33.48 45.07
C THR A 247 -31.68 34.94 44.63
N GLU A 248 -32.37 35.21 43.52
CA GLU A 248 -32.69 36.57 43.06
C GLU A 248 -33.63 37.27 44.05
N MET A 249 -34.67 36.59 44.54
CA MET A 249 -35.56 37.10 45.58
C MET A 249 -34.83 37.38 46.90
N LEU A 250 -33.94 36.48 47.34
CA LEU A 250 -33.11 36.71 48.52
C LEU A 250 -32.15 37.90 48.32
N ALA A 251 -31.62 38.08 47.11
CA ALA A 251 -30.77 39.21 46.76
C ALA A 251 -31.55 40.55 46.76
N GLU A 252 -32.80 40.55 46.30
CA GLU A 252 -33.70 41.71 46.37
C GLU A 252 -34.13 42.05 47.80
N GLN A 253 -34.47 41.02 48.61
CA GLN A 253 -34.87 41.19 50.02
C GLN A 253 -33.73 41.66 50.93
N ALA A 254 -32.47 41.37 50.57
CA ALA A 254 -31.29 41.77 51.33
C ALA A 254 -31.02 43.30 51.33
N GLY A 255 -31.82 44.10 50.62
CA GLY A 255 -32.02 45.52 50.91
C GLY A 255 -30.75 46.38 50.98
N GLY A 256 -30.04 46.52 49.86
CA GLY A 256 -28.89 47.41 49.70
C GLY A 256 -28.18 47.18 48.37
N LYS A 257 -27.32 48.12 47.92
CA LYS A 257 -26.46 47.87 46.74
C LYS A 257 -25.60 46.63 47.01
N LEU A 258 -25.93 45.50 46.39
CA LEU A 258 -25.13 44.28 46.47
C LEU A 258 -23.67 44.60 46.06
N PRO A 259 -22.69 44.11 46.83
CA PRO A 259 -21.29 44.15 46.43
C PRO A 259 -21.10 43.61 45.01
N GLN A 260 -20.19 44.23 44.25
CA GLN A 260 -19.98 43.90 42.84
C GLN A 260 -19.64 42.42 42.63
N PHE A 261 -18.93 41.79 43.56
CA PHE A 261 -18.62 40.35 43.49
C PHE A 261 -19.86 39.44 43.56
N LEU A 262 -20.91 39.79 44.33
CA LEU A 262 -22.14 38.98 44.41
C LEU A 262 -22.99 39.13 43.15
N LEU A 263 -22.94 40.31 42.51
CA LEU A 263 -23.58 40.53 41.22
C LEU A 263 -22.88 39.73 40.11
N ASP A 264 -21.54 39.64 40.15
CA ASP A 264 -20.76 38.84 39.21
C ASP A 264 -21.09 37.34 39.36
N GLU A 265 -21.23 36.84 40.59
CA GLU A 265 -21.65 35.46 40.90
C GLU A 265 -23.07 35.15 40.41
N LEU A 266 -24.02 36.06 40.62
CA LEU A 266 -25.39 35.93 40.13
C LEU A 266 -25.41 35.91 38.59
N HIS A 267 -24.63 36.77 37.95
CA HIS A 267 -24.51 36.80 36.49
C HIS A 267 -23.92 35.49 35.93
N GLN A 268 -22.90 34.92 36.58
CA GLN A 268 -22.36 33.61 36.21
C GLN A 268 -23.41 32.50 36.31
N ASN A 269 -24.18 32.46 37.39
CA ASN A 269 -25.26 31.49 37.56
C ASN A 269 -26.35 31.65 36.48
N ARG A 270 -26.71 32.89 36.12
CA ARG A 270 -27.66 33.16 35.03
C ARG A 270 -27.13 32.66 33.68
N GLN A 271 -25.85 32.85 33.39
CA GLN A 271 -25.21 32.31 32.19
C GLN A 271 -25.23 30.77 32.17
N LEU A 272 -24.91 30.10 33.29
CA LEU A 272 -24.97 28.65 33.40
C LEU A 272 -26.39 28.11 33.16
N SER A 273 -27.42 28.78 33.69
CA SER A 273 -28.82 28.42 33.45
C SER A 273 -29.22 28.59 31.98
N GLN A 274 -28.78 29.69 31.33
CA GLN A 274 -29.00 29.89 29.88
C GLN A 274 -28.33 28.80 29.03
N LEU A 275 -27.11 28.39 29.38
CA LEU A 275 -26.40 27.31 28.70
C LEU A 275 -27.10 25.96 28.88
N LEU A 276 -27.63 25.67 30.08
CA LEU A 276 -28.43 24.47 30.34
C LEU A 276 -29.69 24.45 29.47
N SER A 277 -30.37 25.59 29.31
CA SER A 277 -31.53 25.73 28.43
C SER A 277 -31.18 25.53 26.95
N GLN A 278 -30.07 26.11 26.48
CA GLN A 278 -29.57 25.91 25.11
C GLN A 278 -29.19 24.44 24.84
N GLN A 279 -28.60 23.77 25.82
CA GLN A 279 -28.25 22.35 25.72
C GLN A 279 -29.49 21.47 25.50
N THR A 280 -30.61 21.74 26.17
CA THR A 280 -31.88 21.02 25.93
C THR A 280 -32.36 21.16 24.49
N GLN A 281 -32.27 22.36 23.90
CA GLN A 281 -32.64 22.59 22.50
C GLN A 281 -31.71 21.84 21.53
N ARG A 282 -30.38 21.81 21.80
CA ARG A 282 -29.43 21.02 21.01
C ARG A 282 -29.72 19.53 21.07
N MET A 283 -30.06 19.02 22.26
CA MET A 283 -30.43 17.62 22.46
C MET A 283 -31.65 17.22 21.61
N GLU A 284 -32.67 18.08 21.52
CA GLU A 284 -33.85 17.84 20.69
C GLU A 284 -33.51 17.82 19.19
N ALA A 285 -32.63 18.73 18.74
CA ALA A 285 -32.14 18.74 17.36
C ALA A 285 -31.34 17.47 17.02
N ILE A 286 -30.46 17.01 17.92
CA ILE A 286 -29.71 15.75 17.77
C ILE A 286 -30.68 14.57 17.66
N GLY A 287 -31.69 14.49 18.53
CA GLY A 287 -32.71 13.45 18.48
C GLY A 287 -33.49 13.44 17.16
N SER A 288 -33.85 14.61 16.62
CA SER A 288 -34.48 14.74 15.30
C SER A 288 -33.58 14.21 14.17
N GLN A 289 -32.28 14.57 14.20
CA GLN A 289 -31.30 14.09 13.22
C GLN A 289 -31.09 12.58 13.30
N GLN A 290 -31.05 12.00 14.50
CA GLN A 290 -30.96 10.55 14.68
C GLN A 290 -32.16 9.82 14.07
N ARG A 291 -33.38 10.31 14.29
CA ARG A 291 -34.60 9.73 13.68
C ARG A 291 -34.57 9.82 12.17
N LYS A 292 -34.13 10.96 11.62
CA LYS A 292 -33.94 11.12 10.17
C LYS A 292 -32.92 10.11 9.63
N ALA A 293 -31.74 10.02 10.24
CA ALA A 293 -30.72 9.06 9.85
C ALA A 293 -31.22 7.60 9.91
N ALA A 294 -31.97 7.23 10.95
CA ALA A 294 -32.56 5.89 11.06
C ALA A 294 -33.57 5.58 9.94
N ASN A 295 -34.42 6.55 9.58
CA ASN A 295 -35.35 6.41 8.46
C ASN A 295 -34.61 6.29 7.11
N ASP A 296 -33.58 7.11 6.91
CA ASP A 296 -32.74 7.11 5.71
C ASP A 296 -32.03 5.74 5.56
N ILE A 297 -31.47 5.18 6.63
CA ILE A 297 -30.85 3.84 6.64
C ILE A 297 -31.86 2.77 6.21
N LEU A 298 -33.09 2.81 6.73
CA LEU A 298 -34.12 1.83 6.37
C LEU A 298 -34.51 1.96 4.90
N GLN A 299 -34.67 3.18 4.38
CA GLN A 299 -34.98 3.41 2.96
C GLN A 299 -33.87 2.91 2.04
N VAL A 300 -32.61 3.22 2.38
CA VAL A 300 -31.41 2.77 1.65
C VAL A 300 -31.35 1.24 1.65
N ARG A 301 -31.43 0.58 2.80
CA ARG A 301 -31.37 -0.89 2.87
C ARG A 301 -32.51 -1.59 2.13
N ARG A 302 -33.73 -1.04 2.17
CA ARG A 302 -34.86 -1.57 1.37
C ARG A 302 -34.54 -1.49 -0.12
N THR A 303 -34.07 -0.34 -0.59
CA THR A 303 -33.71 -0.13 -2.01
C THR A 303 -32.58 -1.07 -2.44
N LEU A 304 -31.56 -1.27 -1.59
CA LEU A 304 -30.49 -2.24 -1.83
C LEU A 304 -31.02 -3.66 -2.00
N ASN A 305 -31.92 -4.10 -1.11
CA ASN A 305 -32.52 -5.43 -1.20
C ASN A 305 -33.36 -5.57 -2.47
N THR A 306 -34.17 -4.57 -2.81
CA THR A 306 -34.92 -4.56 -4.07
C THR A 306 -33.99 -4.68 -5.28
N ILE A 307 -32.87 -3.95 -5.31
CA ILE A 307 -31.87 -4.07 -6.38
C ILE A 307 -31.31 -5.49 -6.45
N ARG A 308 -30.94 -6.09 -5.31
CA ARG A 308 -30.39 -7.46 -5.27
C ARG A 308 -31.39 -8.52 -5.72
N GLU A 309 -32.64 -8.44 -5.25
CA GLU A 309 -33.71 -9.40 -5.60
C GLU A 309 -34.12 -9.28 -7.07
N GLN A 310 -34.19 -8.04 -7.59
CA GLN A 310 -34.60 -7.80 -8.96
C GLN A 310 -33.45 -7.85 -9.96
N ALA A 311 -32.20 -7.97 -9.51
CA ALA A 311 -31.02 -7.97 -10.37
C ALA A 311 -31.00 -9.13 -11.39
N GLU A 312 -31.56 -10.28 -11.04
CA GLU A 312 -31.63 -11.45 -11.93
C GLU A 312 -32.54 -11.18 -13.15
N TRP A 313 -33.59 -10.39 -12.95
CA TRP A 313 -34.60 -10.05 -13.97
C TRP A 313 -34.25 -8.82 -14.80
N LEU A 314 -33.18 -8.10 -14.44
CA LEU A 314 -32.75 -6.87 -15.12
C LEU A 314 -32.31 -7.09 -16.56
N SER A 315 -31.86 -8.31 -16.91
CA SER A 315 -31.49 -8.64 -18.29
C SER A 315 -32.71 -8.70 -19.23
N ASP A 316 -33.89 -9.00 -18.70
CA ASP A 316 -35.07 -9.34 -19.51
C ASP A 316 -36.03 -8.15 -19.71
N SER A 317 -35.94 -7.10 -18.88
CA SER A 317 -36.84 -5.95 -18.93
C SER A 317 -36.12 -4.60 -18.76
N THR A 318 -36.10 -3.80 -19.83
CA THR A 318 -35.56 -2.43 -19.84
C THR A 318 -36.30 -1.50 -18.88
N ALA A 319 -37.62 -1.64 -18.75
CA ALA A 319 -38.46 -0.82 -17.89
C ALA A 319 -38.16 -1.02 -16.39
N LEU A 320 -37.73 -2.23 -15.99
CA LEU A 320 -37.34 -2.50 -14.61
C LEU A 320 -36.02 -1.81 -14.26
N GLY A 321 -35.07 -1.80 -15.20
CA GLY A 321 -33.82 -1.03 -15.05
C GLY A 321 -34.05 0.47 -14.92
N GLU A 322 -35.01 1.04 -15.65
CA GLU A 322 -35.41 2.45 -15.52
C GLU A 322 -36.04 2.73 -14.15
N ALA A 323 -37.01 1.91 -13.73
CA ALA A 323 -37.68 2.06 -12.43
C ALA A 323 -36.70 2.00 -11.25
N LEU A 324 -35.70 1.10 -11.29
CA LEU A 324 -34.65 1.04 -10.26
C LEU A 324 -33.75 2.27 -10.26
N ARG A 325 -33.39 2.81 -11.44
CA ARG A 325 -32.61 4.06 -11.54
C ARG A 325 -33.38 5.24 -10.97
N THR A 326 -34.69 5.33 -11.22
CA THR A 326 -35.56 6.38 -10.63
C THR A 326 -35.73 6.23 -9.12
N GLN A 327 -35.65 5.02 -8.58
CA GLN A 327 -35.58 4.85 -7.12
C GLN A 327 -34.22 5.32 -6.56
N LEU A 328 -33.14 5.09 -7.29
CA LEU A 328 -31.79 5.50 -6.91
C LEU A 328 -31.65 7.03 -6.80
N THR A 329 -32.34 7.80 -7.64
CA THR A 329 -32.32 9.27 -7.58
C THR A 329 -33.01 9.85 -6.34
N ARG A 330 -33.82 9.05 -5.62
CA ARG A 330 -34.53 9.46 -4.39
C ARG A 330 -33.73 9.18 -3.11
N ILE A 331 -32.51 8.68 -3.24
CA ILE A 331 -31.64 8.35 -2.11
C ILE A 331 -31.01 9.65 -1.56
N PRO A 332 -30.89 9.81 -0.23
CA PRO A 332 -30.26 10.98 0.37
C PRO A 332 -28.77 11.08 0.04
N ASP A 333 -28.27 12.32 -0.02
CA ASP A 333 -26.83 12.59 -0.21
C ASP A 333 -25.99 12.07 0.96
N VAL A 334 -24.72 11.76 0.67
CA VAL A 334 -23.74 11.25 1.65
C VAL A 334 -23.48 12.30 2.74
N PRO A 335 -23.88 12.06 4.00
CA PRO A 335 -23.63 13.00 5.10
C PRO A 335 -22.13 13.11 5.46
N LYS A 336 -21.70 14.33 5.78
CA LYS A 336 -20.31 14.64 6.16
C LYS A 336 -20.05 14.31 7.65
N SER A 337 -19.51 13.13 7.92
CA SER A 337 -19.20 12.66 9.29
C SER A 337 -18.16 13.52 10.04
N GLN A 338 -17.25 14.18 9.31
CA GLN A 338 -16.20 15.03 9.89
C GLN A 338 -16.74 16.19 10.75
N GLN A 339 -17.93 16.70 10.43
CA GLN A 339 -18.55 17.77 11.21
C GLN A 339 -18.95 17.28 12.61
N LEU A 340 -19.43 16.03 12.74
CA LEU A 340 -19.81 15.43 14.02
C LEU A 340 -18.59 15.18 14.91
N ASP A 341 -17.46 14.76 14.32
CA ASP A 341 -16.20 14.57 15.05
C ASP A 341 -15.71 15.87 15.69
N ARG A 342 -15.76 16.95 14.91
CA ARG A 342 -15.41 18.28 15.41
C ARG A 342 -16.32 18.71 16.55
N ASN A 343 -17.64 18.51 16.41
CA ASN A 343 -18.60 18.88 17.45
C ASN A 343 -18.38 18.08 18.76
N ILE A 344 -18.07 16.78 18.67
CA ILE A 344 -17.76 15.95 19.86
C ILE A 344 -16.50 16.46 20.57
N VAL A 345 -15.46 16.85 19.82
CA VAL A 345 -14.23 17.41 20.40
C VAL A 345 -14.51 18.77 21.05
N GLU A 346 -15.25 19.66 20.38
CA GLU A 346 -15.64 20.97 20.92
C GLU A 346 -16.42 20.82 22.24
N LEU A 347 -17.41 19.91 22.31
CA LEU A 347 -18.16 19.64 23.55
C LEU A 347 -17.31 19.03 24.66
N ARG A 348 -16.33 18.17 24.35
CA ARG A 348 -15.40 17.65 25.36
C ARG A 348 -14.52 18.75 25.96
N VAL A 349 -14.10 19.72 25.14
CA VAL A 349 -13.35 20.89 25.61
C VAL A 349 -14.23 21.79 26.48
N GLU A 350 -15.48 22.02 26.07
CA GLU A 350 -16.45 22.77 26.90
C GLU A 350 -16.70 22.06 28.25
N ARG A 351 -16.95 20.75 28.25
CA ARG A 351 -17.10 19.95 29.48
C ARG A 351 -15.90 20.14 30.42
N LEU A 352 -14.67 20.01 29.90
CA LEU A 352 -13.45 20.15 30.70
C LEU A 352 -13.33 21.55 31.34
N LYS A 353 -13.70 22.61 30.61
CA LYS A 353 -13.71 23.98 31.15
C LYS A 353 -14.67 24.12 32.35
N TYR A 354 -15.84 23.50 32.31
CA TYR A 354 -16.81 23.57 33.41
C TYR A 354 -16.49 22.60 34.56
N GLU A 355 -15.81 21.48 34.27
CA GLU A 355 -15.25 20.58 35.28
C GLU A 355 -14.15 21.29 36.09
N GLU A 356 -13.24 21.99 35.42
CA GLU A 356 -12.21 22.82 36.07
C GLU A 356 -12.85 23.96 36.91
N MET A 357 -13.92 24.58 36.40
CA MET A 357 -14.69 25.58 37.15
C MET A 357 -15.34 24.99 38.42
N GLN A 358 -15.86 23.76 38.35
CA GLN A 358 -16.40 23.06 39.50
C GLN A 358 -15.32 22.73 40.53
N GLU A 359 -14.19 22.18 40.09
CA GLU A 359 -13.06 21.85 40.97
C GLU A 359 -12.52 23.09 41.68
N ARG A 360 -12.37 24.20 40.95
CA ARG A 360 -11.96 25.48 41.52
C ARG A 360 -12.97 26.00 42.54
N SER A 361 -14.27 25.95 42.24
CA SER A 361 -15.31 26.31 43.20
C SER A 361 -15.33 25.41 44.45
N GLN A 362 -14.84 24.17 44.35
CA GLN A 362 -14.74 23.25 45.47
C GLN A 362 -13.50 23.56 46.33
N GLN A 363 -12.36 23.82 45.70
CA GLN A 363 -11.12 24.24 46.36
C GLN A 363 -11.26 25.59 47.08
N GLU A 364 -11.97 26.54 46.47
CA GLU A 364 -12.32 27.85 47.08
C GLU A 364 -13.28 27.70 48.29
N ASN A 365 -13.97 26.58 48.42
CA ASN A 365 -14.85 26.30 49.57
C ASN A 365 -14.11 25.60 50.72
N ASP A 366 -13.10 24.76 50.39
CA ASP A 366 -12.28 24.02 51.37
C ASP A 366 -11.11 24.86 51.92
N GLN A 367 -10.54 25.76 51.11
CA GLN A 367 -9.68 26.83 51.59
C GLN A 367 -10.58 27.95 52.08
N ALA A 368 -10.79 28.05 53.40
CA ALA A 368 -11.49 29.18 54.01
C ALA A 368 -10.98 30.49 53.37
N LEU A 369 -11.78 31.11 52.50
CA LEU A 369 -11.43 32.37 51.88
C LEU A 369 -11.08 33.39 52.98
N PRO A 370 -10.22 34.39 52.69
CA PRO A 370 -10.07 35.53 53.57
C PRO A 370 -11.47 36.10 53.76
N SER A 371 -11.91 36.09 55.01
CA SER A 371 -13.22 36.55 55.45
C SER A 371 -13.80 37.63 54.53
N PRO A 372 -15.05 37.50 54.07
CA PRO A 372 -15.83 38.68 53.81
C PRO A 372 -16.13 39.30 55.18
N GLN A 373 -15.13 39.98 55.75
CA GLN A 373 -15.17 40.53 57.11
C GLN A 373 -16.25 41.62 57.26
N ASN A 374 -16.94 41.97 56.16
CA ASN A 374 -17.96 43.02 56.07
C ASN A 374 -19.26 42.58 55.32
N LEU A 375 -19.66 41.30 55.35
CA LEU A 375 -20.98 40.90 54.83
C LEU A 375 -22.03 40.84 55.95
N THR A 376 -23.21 41.43 55.70
CA THR A 376 -24.37 41.30 56.60
C THR A 376 -24.86 39.84 56.63
N SER A 377 -25.51 39.40 57.72
CA SER A 377 -26.06 38.04 57.84
C SER A 377 -26.96 37.64 56.65
N GLY A 378 -27.75 38.56 56.12
CA GLY A 378 -28.54 38.37 54.90
C GLY A 378 -27.68 38.17 53.64
N GLN A 379 -26.58 38.91 53.49
CA GLN A 379 -25.66 38.75 52.35
C GLN A 379 -24.88 37.44 52.41
N LYS A 380 -24.58 36.93 53.62
CA LYS A 380 -23.96 35.62 53.81
C LYS A 380 -24.90 34.48 53.35
N GLN A 381 -26.19 34.57 53.69
CA GLN A 381 -27.20 33.63 53.21
C GLN A 381 -27.36 33.67 51.69
N VAL A 382 -27.34 34.87 51.08
CA VAL A 382 -27.34 35.03 49.61
C VAL A 382 -26.13 34.34 48.99
N TYR A 383 -24.92 34.57 49.52
CA TYR A 383 -23.70 33.92 49.02
C TYR A 383 -23.76 32.39 49.11
N GLU A 384 -24.10 31.83 50.28
CA GLU A 384 -24.21 30.37 50.45
C GLU A 384 -25.25 29.76 49.49
N SER A 385 -26.37 30.46 49.25
CA SER A 385 -27.38 30.03 48.29
C SER A 385 -26.91 30.10 46.83
N LEU A 386 -26.13 31.12 46.45
CA LEU A 386 -25.56 31.27 45.11
C LEU A 386 -24.54 30.16 44.80
N ILE A 387 -23.67 29.83 45.76
CA ILE A 387 -22.69 28.74 45.62
C ILE A 387 -23.39 27.39 45.49
N ARG A 388 -24.43 27.15 46.30
CA ARG A 388 -25.24 25.93 46.21
C ARG A 388 -25.92 25.82 44.84
N THR A 389 -26.53 26.90 44.38
CA THR A 389 -27.18 26.97 43.05
C THR A 389 -26.17 26.75 41.92
N ARG A 390 -24.97 27.34 42.02
CA ARG A 390 -23.86 27.13 41.08
C ARG A 390 -23.47 25.65 40.99
N LYS A 391 -23.33 24.97 42.13
CA LYS A 391 -23.02 23.54 42.19
C LYS A 391 -24.12 22.68 41.56
N GLU A 392 -25.39 23.00 41.81
CA GLU A 392 -26.53 22.29 41.21
C GLU A 392 -26.62 22.51 39.68
N LEU A 393 -26.33 23.74 39.21
CA LEU A 393 -26.25 24.08 37.78
C LEU A 393 -25.07 23.38 37.08
N LEU A 394 -23.86 23.43 37.65
CA LEU A 394 -22.68 22.78 37.08
C LEU A 394 -22.84 21.27 37.01
N ASN A 395 -23.35 20.62 38.07
CA ASN A 395 -23.62 19.18 38.04
C ASN A 395 -24.63 18.80 36.95
N SER A 396 -25.69 19.61 36.78
CA SER A 396 -26.71 19.36 35.74
C SER A 396 -26.14 19.56 34.34
N LEU A 397 -25.31 20.58 34.15
CA LEU A 397 -24.67 20.93 32.88
C LEU A 397 -23.60 19.91 32.46
N LEU A 398 -22.77 19.43 33.41
CA LEU A 398 -21.79 18.36 33.15
C LEU A 398 -22.47 17.04 32.82
N SER A 399 -23.49 16.64 33.60
CA SER A 399 -24.30 15.45 33.29
C SER A 399 -25.01 15.58 31.94
N GLY A 400 -25.44 16.80 31.58
CA GLY A 400 -26.01 17.11 30.27
C GLY A 400 -25.01 16.96 29.14
N TYR A 401 -23.76 17.43 29.32
CA TYR A 401 -22.70 17.26 28.32
C TYR A 401 -22.33 15.79 28.11
N ASP A 402 -22.26 14.99 29.17
CA ASP A 402 -21.99 13.55 29.05
C ASP A 402 -23.09 12.86 28.21
N ASN A 403 -24.35 13.23 28.42
CA ASN A 403 -25.48 12.72 27.63
C ASN A 403 -25.45 13.25 26.18
N GLU A 404 -25.12 14.52 25.96
CA GLU A 404 -25.01 15.13 24.63
C GLU A 404 -23.90 14.47 23.80
N ILE A 405 -22.75 14.21 24.42
CA ILE A 405 -21.63 13.48 23.82
C ILE A 405 -22.06 12.06 23.44
N LEU A 406 -22.80 11.37 24.31
CA LEU A 406 -23.32 10.03 24.04
C LEU A 406 -24.29 10.03 22.85
N GLU A 407 -25.24 10.96 22.81
CA GLU A 407 -26.23 11.06 21.73
C GLU A 407 -25.59 11.48 20.39
N LEU A 408 -24.61 12.38 20.40
CA LEU A 408 -23.82 12.68 19.20
C LEU A 408 -22.98 11.49 18.74
N THR A 409 -22.47 10.69 19.67
CA THR A 409 -21.74 9.46 19.33
C THR A 409 -22.67 8.46 18.65
N LYS A 410 -23.91 8.28 19.14
CA LYS A 410 -24.93 7.46 18.47
C LYS A 410 -25.28 8.00 17.08
N LEU A 411 -25.44 9.32 16.94
CA LEU A 411 -25.70 9.96 15.65
C LEU A 411 -24.53 9.72 14.67
N LYS A 412 -23.28 9.80 15.14
CA LYS A 412 -22.10 9.48 14.34
C LYS A 412 -22.11 8.03 13.87
N VAL A 413 -22.43 7.09 14.75
CA VAL A 413 -22.55 5.66 14.39
C VAL A 413 -23.64 5.47 13.33
N ALA A 414 -24.82 6.06 13.50
CA ALA A 414 -25.89 6.00 12.50
C ALA A 414 -25.47 6.63 11.16
N THR A 415 -24.78 7.78 11.20
CA THR A 415 -24.25 8.46 10.01
C THR A 415 -23.23 7.59 9.27
N ASN A 416 -22.35 6.90 10.00
CA ASN A 416 -21.40 5.95 9.41
C ASN A 416 -22.11 4.73 8.80
N GLN A 417 -23.11 4.16 9.49
CA GLN A 417 -23.92 3.08 8.95
C GLN A 417 -24.69 3.49 7.69
N LEU A 418 -25.17 4.74 7.63
CA LEU A 418 -25.79 5.30 6.43
C LEU A 418 -24.76 5.42 5.30
N ASN A 419 -23.57 5.95 5.59
CA ASN A 419 -22.47 6.04 4.60
C ASN A 419 -22.06 4.68 4.04
N ASP A 420 -21.95 3.67 4.91
CA ASP A 420 -21.64 2.29 4.50
C ASP A 420 -22.76 1.71 3.62
N ALA A 421 -24.03 1.90 4.02
CA ALA A 421 -25.17 1.44 3.23
C ALA A 421 -25.29 2.16 1.87
N LEU A 422 -25.00 3.47 1.81
CA LEU A 422 -24.93 4.24 0.56
C LEU A 422 -23.80 3.74 -0.34
N LYS A 423 -22.64 3.41 0.24
CA LYS A 423 -21.51 2.83 -0.49
C LYS A 423 -21.87 1.45 -1.05
N GLU A 424 -22.51 0.59 -0.27
CA GLU A 424 -23.00 -0.71 -0.73
C GLU A 424 -24.00 -0.57 -1.90
N ILE A 425 -24.90 0.41 -1.86
CA ILE A 425 -25.79 0.70 -2.99
C ILE A 425 -25.01 1.15 -4.21
N LYS A 426 -24.02 2.05 -4.06
CA LYS A 426 -23.18 2.51 -5.19
C LYS A 426 -22.48 1.31 -5.84
N ASP A 427 -21.92 0.42 -5.03
CA ASP A 427 -21.26 -0.80 -5.50
C ASP A 427 -22.24 -1.76 -6.17
N ALA A 428 -23.44 -1.97 -5.59
CA ALA A 428 -24.49 -2.80 -6.18
C ALA A 428 -25.02 -2.22 -7.51
N THR A 429 -25.18 -0.90 -7.58
CA THR A 429 -25.59 -0.19 -8.80
C THR A 429 -24.55 -0.38 -9.90
N HIS A 430 -23.26 -0.18 -9.60
CA HIS A 430 -22.20 -0.42 -10.57
C HIS A 430 -22.14 -1.90 -10.99
N ARG A 431 -22.35 -2.84 -10.06
CA ARG A 431 -22.32 -4.27 -10.36
C ARG A 431 -23.47 -4.74 -11.25
N TYR A 432 -24.71 -4.39 -10.91
CA TYR A 432 -25.89 -4.95 -11.55
C TYR A 432 -26.50 -4.04 -12.61
N LEU A 433 -26.43 -2.73 -12.43
CA LEU A 433 -27.15 -1.76 -13.26
C LEU A 433 -26.24 -1.08 -14.28
N PHE A 434 -24.92 -1.24 -14.20
CA PHE A 434 -24.00 -0.65 -15.19
C PHE A 434 -24.24 -1.27 -16.55
N TRP A 435 -24.12 -2.59 -16.73
CA TRP A 435 -24.25 -3.26 -18.04
C TRP A 435 -25.70 -3.52 -18.49
N VAL A 436 -26.69 -2.87 -17.88
CA VAL A 436 -28.10 -3.00 -18.27
C VAL A 436 -28.47 -1.86 -19.20
N THR A 437 -29.11 -2.19 -20.32
CA THR A 437 -29.61 -1.23 -21.30
C THR A 437 -30.49 -0.20 -20.62
N ASP A 438 -30.15 1.08 -20.76
CA ASP A 438 -30.85 2.20 -20.14
C ASP A 438 -31.88 2.85 -21.06
N VAL A 439 -31.75 2.64 -22.37
CA VAL A 439 -32.67 3.19 -23.37
C VAL A 439 -32.96 2.11 -24.40
N ASN A 440 -34.16 2.13 -24.99
CA ASN A 440 -34.49 1.24 -26.09
C ASN A 440 -33.50 1.43 -27.28
N PRO A 441 -33.14 0.34 -28.00
CA PRO A 441 -32.35 0.43 -29.22
C PRO A 441 -32.99 1.41 -30.23
N ILE A 442 -32.16 2.05 -31.06
CA ILE A 442 -32.67 2.96 -32.09
C ILE A 442 -33.53 2.18 -33.09
N SER A 443 -34.84 2.48 -33.11
CA SER A 443 -35.79 1.98 -34.11
C SER A 443 -35.90 2.93 -35.29
N LEU A 444 -36.60 2.51 -36.36
CA LEU A 444 -36.88 3.36 -37.53
C LEU A 444 -37.69 4.62 -37.16
N ASP A 445 -38.40 4.61 -36.03
CA ASP A 445 -39.21 5.73 -35.55
C ASP A 445 -38.41 6.80 -34.78
N TYR A 446 -37.12 6.55 -34.49
CA TYR A 446 -36.28 7.45 -33.71
C TYR A 446 -36.20 8.90 -34.26
N PRO A 447 -36.05 9.15 -35.58
CA PRO A 447 -36.05 10.52 -36.10
C PRO A 447 -37.37 11.27 -35.82
N LEU A 448 -38.51 10.55 -35.83
CA LEU A 448 -39.80 11.13 -35.52
C LEU A 448 -39.88 11.53 -34.02
N LEU A 449 -39.41 10.65 -33.13
CA LEU A 449 -39.33 10.92 -31.69
C LEU A 449 -38.43 12.11 -31.38
N VAL A 450 -37.28 12.23 -32.06
CA VAL A 450 -36.38 13.38 -31.92
C VAL A 450 -37.08 14.68 -32.32
N VAL A 451 -37.81 14.70 -33.44
CA VAL A 451 -38.55 15.89 -33.87
C VAL A 451 -39.65 16.23 -32.86
N GLN A 452 -40.38 15.22 -32.37
CA GLN A 452 -41.43 15.41 -31.37
C GLN A 452 -40.87 16.02 -30.07
N ASP A 453 -39.80 15.44 -29.50
CA ASP A 453 -39.18 15.95 -28.29
C ASP A 453 -38.50 17.31 -28.50
N LEU A 454 -37.98 17.59 -29.70
CA LEU A 454 -37.46 18.90 -30.05
C LEU A 454 -38.57 19.95 -30.10
N THR A 455 -39.74 19.62 -30.68
CA THR A 455 -40.90 20.52 -30.64
C THR A 455 -41.44 20.70 -29.22
N ARG A 456 -41.41 19.65 -28.39
CA ARG A 456 -41.79 19.71 -26.97
C ARG A 456 -40.84 20.61 -26.18
N LEU A 457 -39.52 20.49 -26.41
CA LEU A 457 -38.50 21.36 -25.83
C LEU A 457 -38.66 22.82 -26.25
N LEU A 458 -39.03 23.08 -27.51
CA LEU A 458 -39.32 24.43 -28.00
C LEU A 458 -40.65 24.99 -27.47
N SER A 459 -41.60 24.12 -27.10
CA SER A 459 -42.87 24.52 -26.48
C SER A 459 -42.77 24.77 -24.98
N LEU A 460 -41.72 24.26 -24.33
CA LEU A 460 -41.42 24.57 -22.94
C LEU A 460 -41.07 26.05 -22.83
N ASP A 461 -41.51 26.69 -21.76
CA ASP A 461 -41.26 28.11 -21.51
C ASP A 461 -39.82 28.37 -21.02
N THR A 462 -38.84 27.81 -21.73
CA THR A 462 -37.42 27.85 -21.37
C THR A 462 -36.89 29.28 -21.37
N LEU A 463 -37.39 30.12 -22.29
CA LEU A 463 -36.94 31.49 -22.44
C LEU A 463 -37.39 32.37 -21.26
N SER A 464 -38.64 32.21 -20.79
CA SER A 464 -39.09 32.93 -19.61
C SER A 464 -38.41 32.42 -18.34
N GLN A 465 -38.26 31.09 -18.19
CA GLN A 465 -37.59 30.48 -17.03
C GLN A 465 -36.14 30.94 -16.91
N LEU A 466 -35.41 31.03 -18.04
CA LEU A 466 -34.06 31.58 -18.07
C LEU A 466 -34.07 33.08 -17.74
N GLY A 467 -35.03 33.85 -18.27
CA GLY A 467 -35.17 35.27 -17.95
C GLY A 467 -35.38 35.52 -16.45
N VAL A 468 -36.25 34.74 -15.81
CA VAL A 468 -36.50 34.85 -14.37
C VAL A 468 -35.31 34.32 -13.56
N ALA A 469 -34.67 33.22 -13.98
CA ALA A 469 -33.47 32.72 -13.32
C ALA A 469 -32.30 33.72 -13.36
N ILE A 470 -32.12 34.44 -14.47
CA ILE A 470 -31.16 35.54 -14.59
C ILE A 470 -31.53 36.68 -13.64
N HIS A 471 -32.83 36.98 -13.47
CA HIS A 471 -33.29 37.97 -12.51
C HIS A 471 -32.98 37.54 -11.06
N VAL A 472 -33.20 36.27 -10.71
CA VAL A 472 -32.85 35.69 -9.40
C VAL A 472 -31.34 35.73 -9.16
N MET A 473 -30.54 35.42 -10.19
CA MET A 473 -29.09 35.50 -10.18
C MET A 473 -28.59 36.93 -9.88
N LEU A 474 -29.27 37.96 -10.39
CA LEU A 474 -28.89 39.37 -10.16
C LEU A 474 -29.41 39.94 -8.84
N THR A 475 -30.39 39.31 -8.19
CA THR A 475 -31.02 39.82 -6.96
C THR A 475 -30.57 39.11 -5.68
N THR A 476 -30.10 37.86 -5.77
CA THR A 476 -29.65 37.07 -4.62
C THR A 476 -28.27 37.53 -4.13
N LYS A 477 -28.11 37.75 -2.81
CA LYS A 477 -26.85 38.29 -2.24
C LYS A 477 -25.63 37.42 -2.52
N ASP A 478 -25.77 36.11 -2.40
CA ASP A 478 -24.66 35.16 -2.54
C ASP A 478 -24.18 35.05 -4.01
N THR A 479 -25.10 35.05 -4.97
CA THR A 479 -24.76 35.04 -6.41
C THR A 479 -24.17 36.36 -6.86
N LEU A 480 -24.65 37.49 -6.34
CA LEU A 480 -24.17 38.82 -6.70
C LEU A 480 -22.71 39.01 -6.27
N LEU A 481 -22.35 38.57 -5.07
CA LEU A 481 -20.98 38.64 -4.57
C LEU A 481 -20.04 37.79 -5.44
N TYR A 482 -20.47 36.58 -5.81
CA TYR A 482 -19.73 35.72 -6.74
C TYR A 482 -19.57 36.36 -8.12
N LEU A 483 -20.64 36.92 -8.68
CA LEU A 483 -20.65 37.59 -9.99
C LEU A 483 -19.70 38.80 -10.00
N LEU A 484 -19.74 39.64 -8.97
CA LEU A 484 -18.84 40.80 -8.84
C LEU A 484 -17.38 40.35 -8.74
N GLY A 485 -17.10 39.31 -7.96
CA GLY A 485 -15.77 38.69 -7.89
C GLY A 485 -15.30 38.13 -9.24
N THR A 486 -16.17 37.44 -9.98
CA THR A 486 -15.85 36.92 -11.33
C THR A 486 -15.60 38.04 -12.33
N LEU A 487 -16.37 39.12 -12.29
CA LEU A 487 -16.23 40.26 -13.19
C LEU A 487 -14.91 41.01 -12.91
N LEU A 488 -14.51 41.15 -11.65
CA LEU A 488 -13.20 41.70 -11.28
C LEU A 488 -12.06 40.83 -11.84
N LEU A 489 -12.14 39.51 -11.70
CA LEU A 489 -11.16 38.57 -12.24
C LEU A 489 -11.09 38.60 -13.77
N VAL A 490 -12.23 38.74 -14.44
CA VAL A 490 -12.32 38.85 -15.90
C VAL A 490 -11.73 40.17 -16.38
N ILE A 491 -12.04 41.30 -15.73
CA ILE A 491 -11.44 42.60 -16.04
C ILE A 491 -9.92 42.54 -15.84
N PHE A 492 -9.47 41.94 -14.73
CA PHE A 492 -8.04 41.74 -14.48
C PHE A 492 -7.39 40.91 -15.60
N SER A 493 -7.99 39.78 -15.98
CA SER A 493 -7.46 38.92 -17.04
C SER A 493 -7.45 39.61 -18.42
N ILE A 494 -8.54 40.29 -18.81
CA ILE A 494 -8.60 41.05 -20.07
C ILE A 494 -7.59 42.21 -20.07
N SER A 495 -7.44 42.94 -18.97
CA SER A 495 -6.43 44.00 -18.87
C SER A 495 -5.00 43.45 -19.00
N SER A 496 -4.77 42.21 -18.55
CA SER A 496 -3.49 41.52 -18.64
C SER A 496 -3.16 40.99 -20.04
N HIS A 497 -4.14 40.86 -20.95
CA HIS A 497 -3.91 40.34 -22.32
C HIS A 497 -2.88 41.18 -23.10
N ARG A 498 -2.92 42.50 -22.96
CA ARG A 498 -1.92 43.40 -23.58
C ARG A 498 -0.52 43.13 -23.03
N GLN A 499 -0.41 42.89 -21.72
CA GLN A 499 0.86 42.57 -21.08
C GLN A 499 1.36 41.17 -21.48
N TYR A 500 0.46 40.21 -21.64
CA TYR A 500 0.77 38.85 -22.10
C TYR A 500 1.42 38.86 -23.49
N HIS A 501 0.78 39.48 -24.50
CA HIS A 501 1.35 39.54 -25.85
C HIS A 501 2.70 40.29 -25.87
N ALA A 502 2.80 41.43 -25.18
CA ALA A 502 4.04 42.19 -25.08
C ALA A 502 5.15 41.42 -24.31
N PHE A 503 4.78 40.54 -23.37
CA PHE A 503 5.73 39.68 -22.67
C PHE A 503 6.22 38.54 -23.56
N LEU A 504 5.33 37.89 -24.33
CA LEU A 504 5.69 36.81 -25.25
C LEU A 504 6.69 37.28 -26.31
N GLU A 505 6.45 38.44 -26.91
CA GLU A 505 7.34 39.01 -27.93
C GLU A 505 8.74 39.33 -27.35
N ARG A 506 8.79 39.99 -26.19
CA ARG A 506 10.06 40.27 -25.48
C ARG A 506 10.79 39.00 -25.04
N SER A 507 10.05 37.98 -24.63
CA SER A 507 10.62 36.71 -24.18
C SER A 507 11.18 35.91 -25.34
N SER A 508 10.45 35.82 -26.47
CA SER A 508 10.87 35.10 -27.68
C SER A 508 12.28 35.49 -28.15
N ASN A 509 12.59 36.79 -28.15
CA ASN A 509 13.90 37.32 -28.55
C ASN A 509 15.07 36.98 -27.62
N ARG A 510 14.77 36.56 -26.38
CA ARG A 510 15.75 36.14 -25.36
C ARG A 510 15.94 34.62 -25.32
N ILE A 511 14.95 33.85 -25.78
CA ILE A 511 14.98 32.39 -25.77
C ILE A 511 16.11 31.88 -26.68
N GLY A 512 16.93 30.98 -26.15
CA GLY A 512 18.08 30.41 -26.86
C GLY A 512 19.39 31.16 -26.67
N LYS A 513 19.40 32.39 -26.14
CA LYS A 513 20.62 33.13 -25.78
C LYS A 513 21.05 32.80 -24.36
N VAL A 514 22.23 32.17 -24.20
CA VAL A 514 22.65 31.57 -22.91
C VAL A 514 22.69 32.55 -21.74
N THR A 515 23.02 33.82 -21.97
CA THR A 515 23.11 34.86 -20.92
C THR A 515 21.77 35.46 -20.50
N GLN A 516 20.73 35.36 -21.35
CA GLN A 516 19.44 36.02 -21.15
C GLN A 516 18.29 35.02 -20.95
N ASP A 517 18.48 33.76 -21.31
CA ASP A 517 17.48 32.69 -21.23
C ASP A 517 17.42 32.09 -19.82
N HIS A 518 16.52 32.62 -18.99
CA HIS A 518 16.23 32.10 -17.66
C HIS A 518 14.99 31.22 -17.65
N PHE A 519 15.00 30.18 -16.81
CA PHE A 519 13.83 29.30 -16.63
C PHE A 519 12.58 30.06 -16.14
N SER A 520 12.75 31.13 -15.39
CA SER A 520 11.65 32.01 -14.96
C SER A 520 10.83 32.55 -16.15
N LEU A 521 11.41 32.69 -17.35
CA LEU A 521 10.68 33.06 -18.56
C LEU A 521 9.66 32.00 -18.96
N THR A 522 10.02 30.71 -18.85
CA THR A 522 9.08 29.60 -19.13
C THR A 522 7.94 29.56 -18.12
N LEU A 523 8.26 29.67 -16.83
CA LEU A 523 7.25 29.64 -15.76
C LEU A 523 6.30 30.83 -15.85
N ARG A 524 6.83 32.03 -16.14
CA ARG A 524 6.01 33.23 -16.39
C ARG A 524 5.17 33.10 -17.66
N THR A 525 5.67 32.44 -18.70
CA THR A 525 4.89 32.16 -19.91
C THR A 525 3.72 31.22 -19.61
N VAL A 526 3.95 30.17 -18.82
CA VAL A 526 2.89 29.26 -18.36
C VAL A 526 1.87 30.03 -17.51
N PHE A 527 2.33 30.80 -16.53
CA PHE A 527 1.48 31.63 -15.66
C PHE A 527 0.60 32.59 -16.47
N TRP A 528 1.19 33.40 -17.34
CA TRP A 528 0.42 34.33 -18.15
C TRP A 528 -0.48 33.63 -19.17
N SER A 529 -0.09 32.47 -19.69
CA SER A 529 -0.95 31.67 -20.58
C SER A 529 -2.17 31.14 -19.86
N ILE A 530 -2.02 30.72 -18.58
CA ILE A 530 -3.12 30.34 -17.70
C ILE A 530 -4.04 31.55 -17.46
N VAL A 531 -3.49 32.69 -17.06
CA VAL A 531 -4.27 33.91 -16.81
C VAL A 531 -5.03 34.35 -18.06
N ALA A 532 -4.39 34.34 -19.23
CA ALA A 532 -5.00 34.73 -20.51
C ALA A 532 -6.13 33.79 -20.97
N ALA A 533 -6.13 32.54 -20.51
CA ALA A 533 -7.14 31.51 -20.83
C ALA A 533 -8.38 31.55 -19.92
N LEU A 534 -8.35 32.29 -18.81
CA LEU A 534 -9.41 32.35 -17.80
C LEU A 534 -10.68 33.17 -18.13
N PRO A 535 -10.70 34.24 -18.95
CA PRO A 535 -11.86 35.13 -19.04
C PRO A 535 -13.16 34.42 -19.40
N LEU A 536 -13.10 33.58 -20.44
CA LEU A 536 -14.28 32.92 -20.99
C LEU A 536 -14.78 31.77 -20.10
N PRO A 537 -13.92 30.87 -19.56
CA PRO A 537 -14.33 29.87 -18.57
C PRO A 537 -14.88 30.46 -17.26
N ILE A 538 -14.31 31.55 -16.74
CA ILE A 538 -14.80 32.18 -15.51
C ILE A 538 -16.20 32.78 -15.74
N LEU A 539 -16.42 33.47 -16.86
CA LEU A 539 -17.75 33.98 -17.22
C LEU A 539 -18.75 32.83 -17.41
N TRP A 540 -18.32 31.75 -18.06
CA TRP A 540 -19.13 30.55 -18.23
C TRP A 540 -19.52 29.95 -16.87
N SER A 541 -18.56 29.77 -15.97
CA SER A 541 -18.79 29.30 -14.59
C SER A 541 -19.74 30.21 -13.80
N ALA A 542 -19.63 31.53 -13.97
CA ALA A 542 -20.49 32.51 -13.30
C ALA A 542 -21.96 32.37 -13.71
N ILE A 543 -22.20 32.16 -15.01
CA ILE A 543 -23.54 31.87 -15.54
C ILE A 543 -24.04 30.54 -14.97
N GLY A 544 -23.20 29.50 -14.94
CA GLY A 544 -23.56 28.19 -14.41
C GLY A 544 -23.98 28.22 -12.94
N TYR A 545 -23.16 28.82 -12.09
CA TYR A 545 -23.43 28.95 -10.66
C TYR A 545 -24.68 29.80 -10.39
N GLY A 546 -24.85 30.91 -11.12
CA GLY A 546 -26.01 31.78 -10.97
C GLY A 546 -27.33 31.08 -11.30
N LEU A 547 -27.34 30.26 -12.38
CA LEU A 547 -28.51 29.50 -12.79
C LEU A 547 -28.86 28.34 -11.84
N GLN A 548 -27.89 27.72 -11.18
CA GLN A 548 -28.13 26.63 -10.23
C GLN A 548 -28.91 27.07 -8.99
N ASN A 549 -28.72 28.32 -8.55
CA ASN A 549 -29.42 28.85 -7.37
C ASN A 549 -30.90 29.15 -7.62
N ALA A 550 -31.35 29.13 -8.89
CA ALA A 550 -32.75 29.30 -9.28
C ALA A 550 -33.54 27.98 -9.17
N TRP A 551 -33.50 27.32 -8.00
CA TRP A 551 -34.08 25.99 -7.74
C TRP A 551 -35.55 25.82 -8.10
N GLN A 552 -36.30 26.93 -8.17
CA GLN A 552 -37.71 26.96 -8.58
C GLN A 552 -37.92 26.69 -10.07
N TYR A 553 -36.86 26.77 -10.90
CA TYR A 553 -36.91 26.62 -12.35
C TYR A 553 -36.00 25.46 -12.80
N PRO A 554 -36.55 24.24 -12.95
CA PRO A 554 -35.76 23.03 -13.21
C PRO A 554 -34.92 23.06 -14.50
N MET A 555 -35.40 23.74 -15.54
CA MET A 555 -34.63 23.87 -16.78
C MET A 555 -33.43 24.79 -16.60
N ALA A 556 -33.60 25.90 -15.88
CA ALA A 556 -32.52 26.82 -15.59
C ALA A 556 -31.44 26.16 -14.74
N THR A 557 -31.83 25.40 -13.70
CA THR A 557 -30.86 24.67 -12.87
C THR A 557 -30.11 23.59 -13.64
N ALA A 558 -30.81 22.81 -14.49
CA ALA A 558 -30.18 21.79 -15.33
C ALA A 558 -29.20 22.40 -16.37
N ILE A 559 -29.52 23.56 -16.94
CA ILE A 559 -28.59 24.32 -17.80
C ILE A 559 -27.41 24.83 -16.97
N GLY A 560 -27.67 25.36 -15.77
CA GLY A 560 -26.64 25.84 -14.85
C GLY A 560 -25.63 24.76 -14.45
N LEU A 561 -26.10 23.53 -14.21
CA LEU A 561 -25.26 22.35 -13.99
C LEU A 561 -24.42 22.02 -15.23
N GLY A 562 -25.03 21.94 -16.41
CA GLY A 562 -24.32 21.68 -17.66
C GLY A 562 -23.23 22.70 -17.98
N VAL A 563 -23.49 23.98 -17.72
CA VAL A 563 -22.52 25.08 -17.89
C VAL A 563 -21.37 24.95 -16.89
N SER A 564 -21.67 24.67 -15.62
CA SER A 564 -20.64 24.50 -14.58
C SER A 564 -19.71 23.32 -14.88
N GLU A 565 -20.27 22.14 -15.19
CA GLU A 565 -19.49 20.92 -15.45
C GLU A 565 -18.64 20.99 -16.74
N THR A 566 -19.04 21.81 -17.72
CA THR A 566 -18.26 22.00 -18.96
C THR A 566 -17.15 23.06 -18.86
N THR A 567 -17.14 23.85 -17.78
CA THR A 567 -16.12 24.87 -17.52
C THR A 567 -14.67 24.36 -17.57
N PRO A 568 -14.29 23.25 -16.89
CA PRO A 568 -12.90 22.75 -16.94
C PRO A 568 -12.50 22.31 -18.36
N VAL A 569 -13.40 21.71 -19.12
CA VAL A 569 -13.15 21.29 -20.52
C VAL A 569 -12.88 22.51 -21.41
N LEU A 570 -13.71 23.54 -21.26
CA LEU A 570 -13.54 24.81 -21.97
C LEU A 570 -12.21 25.48 -21.62
N TRP A 571 -11.81 25.46 -20.34
CA TRP A 571 -10.54 26.01 -19.89
C TRP A 571 -9.34 25.25 -20.47
N VAL A 572 -9.39 23.91 -20.52
CA VAL A 572 -8.33 23.10 -21.15
C VAL A 572 -8.16 23.46 -22.62
N PHE A 573 -9.26 23.63 -23.37
CA PHE A 573 -9.17 24.08 -24.76
C PHE A 573 -8.58 25.50 -24.87
N MET A 574 -9.05 26.48 -24.08
CA MET A 574 -8.50 27.84 -24.08
C MET A 574 -7.00 27.86 -23.76
N LEU A 575 -6.58 27.07 -22.77
CA LEU A 575 -5.19 26.94 -22.37
C LEU A 575 -4.33 26.34 -23.49
N SER A 576 -4.83 25.31 -24.17
CA SER A 576 -4.14 24.69 -25.30
C SER A 576 -3.89 25.67 -26.45
N ALA A 577 -4.84 26.59 -26.71
CA ALA A 577 -4.67 27.64 -27.71
C ALA A 577 -3.67 28.72 -27.27
N SER A 578 -3.72 29.12 -26.00
CA SER A 578 -2.75 30.03 -25.41
C SER A 578 -1.31 29.49 -25.54
N PHE A 579 -1.12 28.18 -25.34
CA PHE A 579 0.17 27.51 -25.55
C PHE A 579 0.59 27.37 -27.02
N ALA A 580 -0.38 27.25 -27.94
CA ALA A 580 -0.15 27.07 -29.37
C ALA A 580 0.15 28.38 -30.13
N ASN A 581 0.10 29.53 -29.46
CA ASN A 581 0.47 30.83 -30.06
C ASN A 581 1.88 30.78 -30.71
N PRO A 582 2.16 31.54 -31.79
CA PRO A 582 3.46 31.54 -32.48
C PRO A 582 4.66 31.80 -31.56
N ASN A 583 4.50 32.69 -30.59
CA ASN A 583 5.50 33.00 -29.56
C ASN A 583 5.24 32.28 -28.22
N GLY A 584 4.25 31.38 -28.18
CA GLY A 584 3.81 30.66 -26.99
C GLY A 584 4.68 29.45 -26.63
N LEU A 585 4.20 28.68 -25.65
CA LEU A 585 4.96 27.60 -25.04
C LEU A 585 5.37 26.49 -26.03
N PHE A 586 4.48 26.04 -26.91
CA PHE A 586 4.76 24.89 -27.77
C PHE A 586 5.77 25.20 -28.88
N ILE A 587 5.69 26.39 -29.49
CA ILE A 587 6.55 26.78 -30.62
C ILE A 587 7.87 27.35 -30.10
N SER A 588 7.85 28.45 -29.34
CA SER A 588 9.09 29.15 -28.98
C SER A 588 9.83 28.46 -27.82
N HIS A 589 9.12 27.92 -26.82
CA HIS A 589 9.74 27.28 -25.68
C HIS A 589 10.09 25.81 -25.94
N PHE A 590 9.15 24.99 -26.41
CA PHE A 590 9.39 23.56 -26.65
C PHE A 590 10.01 23.26 -28.01
N ARG A 591 10.04 24.23 -28.94
CA ARG A 591 10.56 24.07 -30.31
C ARG A 591 9.86 22.96 -31.09
N TRP A 592 8.57 22.76 -30.83
CA TRP A 592 7.78 21.86 -31.65
C TRP A 592 7.55 22.47 -33.04
N PRO A 593 7.57 21.67 -34.12
CA PRO A 593 7.36 22.19 -35.46
C PRO A 593 6.00 22.87 -35.58
N GLU A 594 5.99 24.10 -36.09
CA GLU A 594 4.78 24.91 -36.24
C GLU A 594 3.70 24.19 -37.07
N GLU A 595 4.11 23.44 -38.09
CA GLU A 595 3.19 22.63 -38.90
C GLU A 595 2.46 21.54 -38.11
N ARG A 596 3.13 20.92 -37.12
CA ARG A 596 2.50 19.88 -36.28
C ARG A 596 1.44 20.50 -35.37
N ILE A 597 1.74 21.68 -34.83
CA ILE A 597 0.80 22.42 -33.97
C ILE A 597 -0.38 22.95 -34.77
N LYS A 598 -0.14 23.53 -35.96
CA LYS A 598 -1.22 23.95 -36.87
C LYS A 598 -2.14 22.79 -37.25
N ARG A 599 -1.57 21.60 -37.50
CA ARG A 599 -2.35 20.37 -37.76
C ARG A 599 -3.16 19.93 -36.53
N ALA A 600 -2.56 19.94 -35.33
CA ALA A 600 -3.23 19.58 -34.08
C ALA A 600 -4.38 20.54 -33.74
N MET A 601 -4.20 21.84 -33.99
CA MET A 601 -5.18 22.88 -33.70
C MET A 601 -6.22 23.08 -34.80
N ARG A 602 -6.20 22.28 -35.88
CA ARG A 602 -7.09 22.41 -37.04
C ARG A 602 -8.57 22.46 -36.67
N PHE A 603 -8.98 21.63 -35.70
CA PHE A 603 -10.38 21.53 -35.24
C PHE A 603 -10.65 22.26 -33.92
N TYR A 604 -9.73 23.11 -33.43
CA TYR A 604 -9.91 23.84 -32.17
C TYR A 604 -11.21 24.66 -32.11
N ARG A 605 -11.55 25.38 -33.19
CA ARG A 605 -12.79 26.16 -33.26
C ARG A 605 -14.02 25.24 -33.17
N LEU A 606 -13.95 24.07 -33.79
CA LEU A 606 -15.00 23.05 -33.69
C LEU A 606 -15.12 22.54 -32.24
N SER A 607 -14.02 22.32 -31.52
CA SER A 607 -14.06 21.92 -30.11
C SER A 607 -14.81 22.93 -29.22
N ILE A 608 -14.62 24.23 -29.42
CA ILE A 608 -15.29 25.25 -28.60
C ILE A 608 -16.76 25.39 -28.97
N PHE A 609 -17.08 25.51 -30.26
CA PHE A 609 -18.43 25.85 -30.69
C PHE A 609 -19.34 24.63 -30.90
N LEU A 610 -18.78 23.41 -30.90
CA LEU A 610 -19.53 22.17 -31.07
C LEU A 610 -19.39 21.24 -29.86
N VAL A 611 -18.16 20.85 -29.46
CA VAL A 611 -17.95 19.86 -28.39
C VAL A 611 -18.46 20.39 -27.04
N VAL A 612 -18.09 21.61 -26.64
CA VAL A 612 -18.51 22.18 -25.35
C VAL A 612 -20.03 22.35 -25.26
N PRO A 613 -20.74 22.94 -26.25
CA PRO A 613 -22.21 23.01 -26.24
C PRO A 613 -22.90 21.66 -26.29
N LEU A 614 -22.39 20.68 -27.05
CA LEU A 614 -22.95 19.33 -27.08
C LEU A 614 -22.81 18.64 -25.72
N MET A 615 -21.66 18.79 -25.07
CA MET A 615 -21.41 18.25 -23.73
C MET A 615 -22.30 18.95 -22.69
N MET A 616 -22.48 20.27 -22.80
CA MET A 616 -23.41 21.04 -21.95
C MET A 616 -24.83 20.51 -22.12
N ALA A 617 -25.33 20.42 -23.35
CA ALA A 617 -26.67 19.92 -23.65
C ALA A 617 -26.87 18.49 -23.14
N LEU A 618 -25.86 17.64 -23.30
CA LEU A 618 -25.88 16.26 -22.80
C LEU A 618 -26.07 16.22 -21.28
N ILE A 619 -25.27 17.01 -20.53
CA ILE A 619 -25.33 17.08 -19.08
C ILE A 619 -26.66 17.70 -18.62
N THR A 620 -27.16 18.72 -19.33
CA THR A 620 -28.47 19.33 -19.05
C THR A 620 -29.60 18.33 -19.20
N PHE A 621 -29.69 17.59 -20.31
CA PHE A 621 -30.75 16.59 -20.50
C PHE A 621 -30.64 15.41 -19.54
N ASN A 622 -29.44 15.09 -19.07
CA ASN A 622 -29.25 14.03 -18.08
C ASN A 622 -29.66 14.43 -16.65
N ASN A 623 -29.81 15.73 -16.36
CA ASN A 623 -30.19 16.26 -15.05
C ASN A 623 -31.58 16.91 -15.03
N TYR A 624 -32.25 17.03 -16.18
CA TYR A 624 -33.58 17.63 -16.28
C TYR A 624 -34.68 16.58 -16.03
N SER A 625 -35.65 16.91 -15.16
CA SER A 625 -36.94 16.22 -14.92
C SER A 625 -36.91 14.70 -15.20
N ASP A 626 -36.29 13.92 -14.30
CA ASP A 626 -36.20 12.45 -14.40
C ASP A 626 -35.65 11.91 -15.74
N ARG A 627 -34.74 12.65 -16.39
CA ARG A 627 -34.04 12.26 -17.64
C ARG A 627 -34.96 12.13 -18.86
N GLU A 628 -36.11 12.79 -18.88
CA GLU A 628 -37.12 12.69 -19.96
C GLU A 628 -36.53 12.82 -21.39
N PHE A 629 -35.62 13.77 -21.61
CA PHE A 629 -35.03 14.04 -22.94
C PHE A 629 -33.69 13.31 -23.20
N ALA A 630 -33.18 12.55 -22.23
CA ALA A 630 -31.86 11.93 -22.34
C ALA A 630 -31.83 10.83 -23.44
N ALA A 631 -32.90 10.05 -23.54
CA ALA A 631 -33.04 8.93 -24.49
C ALA A 631 -33.07 9.37 -25.97
N THR A 632 -33.61 10.56 -26.25
CA THR A 632 -33.80 11.09 -27.61
C THR A 632 -32.77 12.17 -27.93
N LEU A 633 -32.97 13.40 -27.44
CA LEU A 633 -32.12 14.55 -27.70
C LEU A 633 -30.72 14.38 -27.09
N GLY A 634 -30.64 13.87 -25.85
CA GLY A 634 -29.35 13.56 -25.22
C GLY A 634 -28.53 12.55 -26.02
N ARG A 635 -29.15 11.46 -26.49
CA ARG A 635 -28.51 10.46 -27.36
C ARG A 635 -28.01 11.07 -28.67
N LEU A 636 -28.80 11.93 -29.31
CA LEU A 636 -28.38 12.63 -30.54
C LEU A 636 -27.16 13.52 -30.26
N CYS A 637 -27.19 14.30 -29.18
CA CYS A 637 -26.05 15.12 -28.76
C CYS A 637 -24.81 14.26 -28.51
N PHE A 638 -24.95 13.10 -27.87
CA PHE A 638 -23.86 12.16 -27.62
C PHE A 638 -23.27 11.57 -28.91
N LEU A 639 -24.11 11.17 -29.87
CA LEU A 639 -23.65 10.65 -31.17
C LEU A 639 -22.87 11.72 -31.96
N MET A 640 -23.37 12.95 -31.97
CA MET A 640 -22.68 14.10 -32.57
C MET A 640 -21.36 14.40 -31.85
N LEU A 641 -21.34 14.27 -30.52
CA LEU A 641 -20.12 14.42 -29.71
C LEU A 641 -19.10 13.34 -30.09
N CYS A 642 -19.50 12.07 -30.22
CA CYS A 642 -18.60 10.99 -30.64
C CYS A 642 -17.97 11.25 -32.03
N VAL A 643 -18.76 11.74 -32.99
CA VAL A 643 -18.26 12.11 -34.33
C VAL A 643 -17.25 13.25 -34.22
N SER A 644 -17.57 14.31 -33.48
CA SER A 644 -16.68 15.45 -33.29
C SER A 644 -15.37 15.07 -32.61
N LEU A 645 -15.44 14.21 -31.58
CA LEU A 645 -14.28 13.71 -30.86
C LEU A 645 -13.41 12.81 -31.74
N SER A 646 -14.02 11.96 -32.58
CA SER A 646 -13.30 11.15 -33.56
C SER A 646 -12.53 12.00 -34.59
N MET A 647 -13.10 13.13 -35.03
CA MET A 647 -12.40 14.08 -35.90
C MET A 647 -11.21 14.74 -35.20
N VAL A 648 -11.39 15.18 -33.94
CA VAL A 648 -10.32 15.80 -33.14
C VAL A 648 -9.20 14.80 -32.88
N THR A 649 -9.50 13.59 -32.43
CA THR A 649 -8.48 12.55 -32.17
C THR A 649 -7.74 12.15 -33.45
N SER A 650 -8.44 12.05 -34.58
CA SER A 650 -7.83 11.81 -35.90
C SER A 650 -6.84 12.92 -36.31
N SER A 651 -7.18 14.20 -36.08
CA SER A 651 -6.24 15.29 -36.35
C SER A 651 -5.00 15.25 -35.46
N LEU A 652 -5.18 14.83 -34.20
CA LEU A 652 -4.11 14.77 -33.22
C LEU A 652 -3.13 13.62 -33.53
N LYS A 653 -3.64 12.48 -34.00
CA LYS A 653 -2.83 11.36 -34.55
C LYS A 653 -2.03 11.81 -35.77
N ARG A 654 -2.67 12.47 -36.74
CA ARG A 654 -2.01 12.97 -37.96
C ARG A 654 -0.97 14.07 -37.69
N ALA A 655 -1.10 14.78 -36.57
CA ALA A 655 -0.10 15.76 -36.13
C ALA A 655 1.18 15.11 -35.57
N GLY A 656 1.18 13.80 -35.34
CA GLY A 656 2.34 13.06 -34.85
C GLY A 656 2.65 13.33 -33.37
N VAL A 657 1.63 13.64 -32.57
CA VAL A 657 1.77 13.79 -31.12
C VAL A 657 2.00 12.39 -30.52
N PRO A 658 3.15 12.11 -29.88
CA PRO A 658 3.33 10.84 -29.20
C PRO A 658 2.37 10.77 -28.01
N LEU A 659 1.65 9.67 -27.82
CA LEU A 659 0.95 9.27 -26.56
C LEU A 659 1.89 8.48 -25.63
N TYR A 660 3.02 8.06 -26.15
CA TYR A 660 4.06 7.40 -25.40
C TYR A 660 5.39 7.74 -26.05
N MET A 661 6.31 8.29 -25.25
CA MET A 661 7.69 8.53 -25.69
C MET A 661 8.52 7.31 -25.35
N ASP A 662 9.42 6.88 -26.24
CA ASP A 662 10.41 5.85 -25.93
C ASP A 662 11.70 6.44 -25.33
N LYS A 663 12.64 5.59 -24.91
CA LYS A 663 13.97 5.98 -24.38
C LYS A 663 14.73 6.95 -25.30
N HIS A 664 14.51 6.83 -26.61
CA HIS A 664 15.10 7.68 -27.64
C HIS A 664 14.26 8.92 -27.99
N GLY A 665 13.09 9.11 -27.35
CA GLY A 665 12.19 10.22 -27.64
C GLY A 665 11.46 10.11 -28.98
N SER A 666 11.57 8.97 -29.68
CA SER A 666 10.75 8.65 -30.85
C SER A 666 9.33 8.26 -30.42
N GLY A 667 8.35 8.65 -31.23
CA GLY A 667 6.94 8.26 -31.07
C GLY A 667 6.56 7.02 -31.88
N GLU A 668 7.49 6.45 -32.66
CA GLU A 668 7.23 5.32 -33.55
C GLU A 668 7.41 3.99 -32.81
N ASN A 669 6.48 3.73 -31.90
CA ASN A 669 6.46 2.52 -31.09
C ASN A 669 5.15 1.76 -31.29
N ILE A 670 5.21 0.42 -31.15
CA ILE A 670 4.03 -0.45 -31.18
C ILE A 670 3.02 -0.01 -30.11
N ILE A 671 3.49 0.26 -28.88
CA ILE A 671 2.66 0.73 -27.77
C ILE A 671 1.94 2.05 -28.12
N ASN A 672 2.67 3.02 -28.68
CA ASN A 672 2.08 4.30 -29.09
C ASN A 672 1.00 4.09 -30.17
N SER A 673 1.26 3.18 -31.11
CA SER A 673 0.31 2.85 -32.18
C SER A 673 -0.96 2.20 -31.63
N VAL A 674 -0.82 1.26 -30.68
CA VAL A 674 -1.95 0.61 -29.99
C VAL A 674 -2.79 1.63 -29.21
N LEU A 675 -2.15 2.52 -28.44
CA LEU A 675 -2.85 3.58 -27.71
C LEU A 675 -3.64 4.50 -28.64
N TRP A 676 -3.07 4.87 -29.79
CA TRP A 676 -3.77 5.65 -30.80
C TRP A 676 -4.93 4.90 -31.44
N TRP A 677 -4.83 3.58 -31.65
CA TRP A 677 -5.94 2.76 -32.14
C TRP A 677 -7.08 2.70 -31.12
N ILE A 678 -6.76 2.47 -29.84
CA ILE A 678 -7.75 2.48 -28.74
C ILE A 678 -8.48 3.84 -28.69
N LEU A 679 -7.73 4.95 -28.72
CA LEU A 679 -8.30 6.29 -28.65
C LEU A 679 -9.16 6.63 -29.88
N LEU A 680 -8.81 6.13 -31.07
CA LEU A 680 -9.57 6.34 -32.30
C LEU A 680 -10.85 5.48 -32.33
N SER A 681 -10.79 4.25 -31.82
CA SER A 681 -11.94 3.34 -31.78
C SER A 681 -12.93 3.67 -30.67
N ALA A 682 -12.48 4.25 -29.55
CA ALA A 682 -13.31 4.47 -28.37
C ALA A 682 -14.60 5.29 -28.65
N PRO A 683 -14.56 6.44 -29.36
CA PRO A 683 -15.78 7.20 -29.67
C PRO A 683 -16.72 6.44 -30.61
N ILE A 684 -16.17 5.61 -31.52
CA ILE A 684 -16.96 4.81 -32.46
C ILE A 684 -17.68 3.68 -31.72
N LEU A 685 -16.96 2.97 -30.84
CA LEU A 685 -17.54 1.93 -29.99
C LEU A 685 -18.57 2.51 -29.02
N ALA A 686 -18.32 3.68 -28.46
CA ALA A 686 -19.28 4.38 -27.60
C ALA A 686 -20.54 4.78 -28.37
N ALA A 687 -20.41 5.27 -29.61
CA ALA A 687 -21.55 5.54 -30.48
C ALA A 687 -22.36 4.27 -30.80
N LEU A 688 -21.69 3.15 -31.12
CA LEU A 688 -22.35 1.86 -31.36
C LEU A 688 -23.06 1.32 -30.11
N ALA A 689 -22.40 1.36 -28.95
CA ALA A 689 -23.01 0.99 -27.67
C ALA A 689 -24.23 1.86 -27.38
N SER A 690 -24.12 3.17 -27.61
CA SER A 690 -25.25 4.09 -27.51
C SER A 690 -26.38 3.68 -28.44
N ILE A 691 -26.15 3.28 -29.69
CA ILE A 691 -27.19 2.81 -30.64
C ILE A 691 -27.88 1.53 -30.14
N LEU A 692 -27.13 0.62 -29.51
CA LEU A 692 -27.64 -0.63 -28.94
C LEU A 692 -28.47 -0.45 -27.66
N GLY A 693 -28.48 0.75 -27.06
CA GLY A 693 -29.25 1.04 -25.85
C GLY A 693 -28.41 1.15 -24.58
N TYR A 694 -27.09 1.24 -24.71
CA TYR A 694 -26.11 1.41 -23.63
C TYR A 694 -25.59 2.85 -23.60
N LEU A 695 -26.48 3.83 -23.42
CA LEU A 695 -26.13 5.25 -23.48
C LEU A 695 -25.30 5.67 -22.26
N GLN A 696 -25.78 5.38 -21.05
CA GLN A 696 -25.11 5.79 -19.81
C GLN A 696 -23.73 5.13 -19.62
N THR A 697 -23.59 3.84 -19.99
CA THR A 697 -22.28 3.16 -19.94
C THR A 697 -21.31 3.72 -20.95
N ALA A 698 -21.77 4.01 -22.17
CA ALA A 698 -20.95 4.61 -23.21
C ALA A 698 -20.43 6.00 -22.76
N GLN A 699 -21.29 6.82 -22.17
CA GLN A 699 -20.91 8.12 -21.59
C GLN A 699 -19.89 7.97 -20.46
N ALA A 700 -20.15 7.05 -19.51
CA ALA A 700 -19.26 6.84 -18.37
C ALA A 700 -17.87 6.36 -18.80
N LEU A 701 -17.78 5.35 -19.68
CA LEU A 701 -16.50 4.82 -20.16
C LEU A 701 -15.74 5.85 -21.01
N LEU A 702 -16.44 6.56 -21.91
CA LEU A 702 -15.81 7.57 -22.76
C LEU A 702 -15.28 8.75 -21.92
N GLY A 703 -16.05 9.22 -20.94
CA GLY A 703 -15.61 10.29 -20.03
C GLY A 703 -14.38 9.92 -19.18
N ARG A 704 -14.29 8.67 -18.68
CA ARG A 704 -13.08 8.19 -17.96
C ARG A 704 -11.87 8.08 -18.88
N LEU A 705 -12.07 7.67 -20.14
CA LEU A 705 -11.00 7.64 -21.13
C LEU A 705 -10.52 9.05 -21.48
N GLU A 706 -11.43 10.01 -21.69
CA GLU A 706 -11.10 11.41 -21.96
C GLU A 706 -10.33 12.07 -20.81
N THR A 707 -10.80 11.88 -19.57
CA THR A 707 -10.09 12.38 -18.38
C THR A 707 -8.70 11.74 -18.23
N SER A 708 -8.55 10.45 -18.55
CA SER A 708 -7.24 9.78 -18.59
C SER A 708 -6.30 10.46 -19.59
N VAL A 709 -6.79 10.80 -20.79
CA VAL A 709 -6.02 11.51 -21.83
C VAL A 709 -5.67 12.93 -21.39
N ALA A 710 -6.57 13.64 -20.70
CA ALA A 710 -6.33 14.98 -20.18
C ALA A 710 -5.24 15.01 -19.09
N ILE A 711 -5.27 14.04 -18.16
CA ILE A 711 -4.21 13.86 -17.15
C ILE A 711 -2.88 13.59 -17.85
N TRP A 712 -2.87 12.67 -18.82
CA TRP A 712 -1.67 12.32 -19.56
C TRP A 712 -1.08 13.51 -20.34
N PHE A 713 -1.92 14.29 -21.03
CA PHE A 713 -1.51 15.51 -21.72
C PHE A 713 -0.91 16.54 -20.75
N SER A 714 -1.51 16.72 -19.57
CA SER A 714 -0.99 17.61 -18.53
C SER A 714 0.40 17.17 -18.05
N LEU A 715 0.60 15.88 -17.82
CA LEU A 715 1.91 15.32 -17.46
C LEU A 715 2.95 15.46 -18.58
N LEU A 716 2.54 15.35 -19.85
CA LEU A 716 3.43 15.60 -20.99
C LEU A 716 3.89 17.06 -21.04
N VAL A 717 2.99 18.01 -20.78
CA VAL A 717 3.36 19.44 -20.72
C VAL A 717 4.36 19.67 -19.58
N ILE A 718 4.11 19.11 -18.39
CA ILE A 718 5.04 19.17 -17.25
C ILE A 718 6.40 18.56 -17.61
N TYR A 719 6.42 17.39 -18.26
CA TYR A 719 7.63 16.75 -18.75
C TYR A 719 8.45 17.68 -19.65
N HIS A 720 7.80 18.35 -20.62
CA HIS A 720 8.48 19.26 -21.54
C HIS A 720 8.95 20.56 -20.88
N ILE A 721 8.23 21.07 -19.86
CA ILE A 721 8.69 22.19 -19.02
C ILE A 721 9.99 21.82 -18.31
N ILE A 722 10.04 20.65 -17.65
CA ILE A 722 11.21 20.18 -16.92
C ILE A 722 12.35 19.85 -17.89
N ARG A 723 12.05 19.22 -19.03
CA ARG A 723 13.06 18.98 -20.09
C ARG A 723 13.70 20.27 -20.54
N ARG A 724 12.92 21.33 -20.73
CA ARG A 724 13.48 22.63 -21.08
C ARG A 724 14.32 23.22 -19.94
N TRP A 725 13.86 23.13 -18.69
CA TRP A 725 14.64 23.58 -17.54
C TRP A 725 16.04 22.97 -17.54
N MET A 726 16.13 21.65 -17.71
CA MET A 726 17.38 20.91 -17.78
C MET A 726 18.26 21.36 -18.96
N LEU A 727 17.68 21.64 -20.14
CA LEU A 727 18.43 22.15 -21.29
C LEU A 727 19.02 23.54 -21.04
N ILE A 728 18.30 24.42 -20.36
CA ILE A 728 18.82 25.76 -19.98
C ILE A 728 19.98 25.59 -19.01
N GLN A 729 19.82 24.76 -17.97
CA GLN A 729 20.88 24.52 -16.98
C GLN A 729 22.13 23.92 -17.62
N ARG A 730 21.97 22.94 -18.53
CA ARG A 730 23.09 22.37 -19.30
C ARG A 730 23.85 23.45 -20.07
N ARG A 731 23.14 24.31 -20.82
CA ARG A 731 23.76 25.40 -21.59
C ARG A 731 24.47 26.42 -20.71
N LYS A 732 23.90 26.73 -19.54
CA LYS A 732 24.47 27.67 -18.57
C LYS A 732 25.77 27.14 -17.96
N LEU A 733 25.77 25.89 -17.48
CA LEU A 733 26.96 25.22 -16.93
C LEU A 733 28.08 25.09 -17.98
N ALA A 734 27.73 24.72 -19.21
CA ALA A 734 28.71 24.65 -20.30
C ALA A 734 29.36 26.01 -20.60
N PHE A 735 28.57 27.09 -20.55
CA PHE A 735 29.08 28.45 -20.75
C PHE A 735 29.94 28.95 -19.58
N GLU A 736 29.55 28.69 -18.33
CA GLU A 736 30.34 29.03 -17.15
C GLU A 736 31.71 28.33 -17.17
N ARG A 737 31.76 27.03 -17.53
CA ARG A 737 33.03 26.30 -17.71
C ARG A 737 33.86 26.84 -18.87
N ALA A 738 33.25 27.16 -20.01
CA ALA A 738 33.97 27.75 -21.14
C ALA A 738 34.55 29.14 -20.80
N LYS A 739 33.85 29.91 -19.96
CA LYS A 739 34.32 31.19 -19.43
C LYS A 739 35.48 30.99 -18.44
N GLN A 740 35.41 30.02 -17.54
CA GLN A 740 36.50 29.64 -16.63
C GLN A 740 37.75 29.22 -17.41
N ARG A 741 37.62 28.32 -18.39
CA ARG A 741 38.75 27.92 -19.26
C ARG A 741 39.42 29.10 -19.96
N ARG A 742 38.64 30.03 -20.51
CA ARG A 742 39.21 31.25 -21.13
C ARG A 742 39.90 32.15 -20.12
N ALA A 743 39.38 32.28 -18.90
CA ALA A 743 40.00 33.08 -17.84
C ALA A 743 41.31 32.44 -17.35
N GLU A 744 41.35 31.12 -17.20
CA GLU A 744 42.55 30.37 -16.85
C GLU A 744 43.62 30.44 -17.94
N ILE A 745 43.27 30.29 -19.22
CA ILE A 745 44.21 30.44 -20.33
C ILE A 745 44.78 31.87 -20.38
N LEU A 746 43.95 32.90 -20.14
CA LEU A 746 44.42 34.28 -20.07
C LEU A 746 45.29 34.54 -18.83
N ALA A 747 44.96 33.94 -17.69
CA ALA A 747 45.77 34.03 -16.47
C ALA A 747 47.10 33.29 -16.61
N GLN A 748 47.13 32.14 -17.30
CA GLN A 748 48.35 31.43 -17.67
C GLN A 748 49.18 32.25 -18.64
N ARG A 749 48.57 32.89 -19.64
CA ARG A 749 49.28 33.79 -20.56
C ARG A 749 49.86 35.00 -19.84
N ALA A 750 49.10 35.63 -18.94
CA ALA A 750 49.57 36.75 -18.12
C ALA A 750 50.71 36.33 -17.17
N LYS A 751 50.61 35.15 -16.53
CA LYS A 751 51.71 34.59 -15.74
C LYS A 751 52.93 34.26 -16.58
N SER A 752 52.76 33.71 -17.79
CA SER A 752 53.88 33.46 -18.71
C SER A 752 54.49 34.73 -19.28
N GLU A 753 53.72 35.82 -19.43
CA GLU A 753 54.22 37.16 -19.79
C GLU A 753 54.98 37.82 -18.62
N GLU A 754 54.55 37.59 -17.36
CA GLU A 754 55.30 38.01 -16.17
C GLU A 754 56.58 37.17 -15.95
N GLU A 755 56.56 35.86 -16.23
CA GLU A 755 57.73 34.98 -16.18
C GLU A 755 58.74 35.25 -17.31
N THR A 756 58.28 35.68 -18.50
CA THR A 756 59.20 36.10 -19.58
C THR A 756 59.89 37.45 -19.32
N ALA A 757 59.41 38.25 -18.35
CA ALA A 757 60.11 39.44 -17.88
C ALA A 757 61.20 39.13 -16.83
N ASN A 758 61.21 37.93 -16.23
CA ASN A 758 62.19 37.51 -15.22
C ASN A 758 62.84 36.16 -15.58
N THR A 759 63.95 36.24 -16.31
CA THR A 759 65.07 35.28 -16.33
C THR A 759 64.88 33.95 -17.08
N ASN A 760 65.83 33.70 -18.00
CA ASN A 760 66.08 32.44 -18.69
C ASN A 760 66.45 31.29 -17.73
N SER A 761 65.67 30.20 -17.68
CA SER A 761 66.22 28.84 -17.48
C SER A 761 65.18 27.74 -17.76
N SER A 762 65.61 26.78 -18.59
CA SER A 762 65.24 25.36 -18.73
C SER A 762 63.79 24.88 -18.50
N VAL A 763 63.26 24.34 -19.59
CA VAL A 763 62.15 23.37 -19.73
C VAL A 763 62.39 22.11 -18.89
N GLU A 764 61.43 21.70 -18.05
CA GLU A 764 60.83 20.34 -18.04
C GLU A 764 59.68 20.21 -17.03
N GLY A 765 58.53 19.69 -17.48
CA GLY A 765 57.48 19.16 -16.59
C GLY A 765 56.22 20.02 -16.41
N SER A 766 55.57 20.48 -17.48
CA SER A 766 54.15 20.86 -17.38
C SER A 766 53.31 19.59 -17.18
N ILE A 767 52.95 19.29 -15.94
CA ILE A 767 51.96 18.27 -15.62
C ILE A 767 50.63 18.79 -16.16
N GLU A 768 50.24 18.32 -17.35
CA GLU A 768 48.84 18.35 -17.80
C GLU A 768 48.06 17.46 -16.82
N VAL A 769 47.53 18.08 -15.76
CA VAL A 769 46.44 17.49 -14.99
C VAL A 769 45.23 17.53 -15.93
N GLU A 770 45.06 16.44 -16.67
CA GLU A 770 43.83 16.16 -17.41
C GLU A 770 42.72 15.96 -16.36
N GLU A 771 42.09 17.06 -15.93
CA GLU A 771 40.88 16.98 -15.11
C GLU A 771 39.87 16.12 -15.87
N PRO A 772 39.28 15.10 -15.22
CA PRO A 772 38.38 14.19 -15.90
C PRO A 772 37.24 15.00 -16.50
N VAL A 773 37.09 14.94 -17.83
CA VAL A 773 35.99 15.57 -18.56
C VAL A 773 34.70 14.91 -18.09
N ILE A 774 34.07 15.45 -17.04
CA ILE A 774 32.76 15.00 -16.58
C ILE A 774 31.77 15.31 -17.71
N ASP A 775 31.30 14.23 -18.36
CA ASP A 775 30.35 14.29 -19.45
C ASP A 775 29.01 14.87 -18.96
N LEU A 776 28.80 16.16 -19.23
CA LEU A 776 27.55 16.87 -18.93
C LEU A 776 26.34 16.23 -19.64
N ASP A 777 26.58 15.43 -20.69
CA ASP A 777 25.53 14.74 -21.43
C ASP A 777 25.03 13.52 -20.65
N ALA A 778 25.89 12.86 -19.88
CA ALA A 778 25.51 11.76 -19.00
C ALA A 778 24.59 12.23 -17.85
N ILE A 779 24.97 13.30 -17.12
CA ILE A 779 24.21 13.81 -15.96
C ILE A 779 22.83 14.35 -16.38
N SER A 780 22.77 15.06 -17.52
CA SER A 780 21.51 15.62 -18.02
C SER A 780 20.57 14.56 -18.64
N ALA A 781 21.11 13.49 -19.23
CA ALA A 781 20.32 12.35 -19.70
C ALA A 781 19.74 11.54 -18.54
N GLN A 782 20.54 11.34 -17.49
CA GLN A 782 20.17 10.58 -16.29
C GLN A 782 19.04 11.26 -15.50
N SER A 783 19.18 12.57 -15.26
CA SER A 783 18.13 13.38 -14.60
C SER A 783 16.83 13.49 -15.39
N LEU A 784 16.88 13.55 -16.72
CA LEU A 784 15.66 13.50 -17.54
C LEU A 784 14.98 12.12 -17.48
N GLY A 785 15.76 11.05 -17.31
CA GLY A 785 15.27 9.71 -17.03
C GLY A 785 14.47 9.63 -15.72
N LEU A 786 14.95 10.29 -14.66
CA LEU A 786 14.27 10.40 -13.36
C LEU A 786 12.89 11.02 -13.50
N VAL A 787 12.84 12.18 -14.13
CA VAL A 787 11.61 12.96 -14.30
C VAL A 787 10.56 12.14 -15.05
N ARG A 788 10.97 11.43 -16.10
CA ARG A 788 10.07 10.54 -16.83
C ARG A 788 9.57 9.40 -15.97
N SER A 789 10.44 8.77 -15.19
CA SER A 789 10.08 7.69 -14.27
C SER A 789 9.00 8.15 -13.28
N ILE A 790 9.23 9.27 -12.60
CA ILE A 790 8.29 9.87 -11.63
C ILE A 790 6.96 10.21 -12.30
N LEU A 791 6.98 10.90 -13.44
CA LEU A 791 5.74 11.29 -14.13
C LEU A 791 4.93 10.09 -14.61
N THR A 792 5.59 9.03 -15.07
CA THR A 792 4.88 7.81 -15.45
C THR A 792 4.30 7.06 -14.25
N MET A 793 4.93 7.14 -13.07
CA MET A 793 4.37 6.59 -11.83
C MET A 793 3.13 7.39 -11.40
N ILE A 794 3.20 8.72 -11.45
CA ILE A 794 2.05 9.60 -11.20
C ILE A 794 0.91 9.26 -12.17
N ALA A 795 1.21 9.13 -13.47
CA ALA A 795 0.23 8.74 -14.48
C ALA A 795 -0.44 7.41 -14.15
N LEU A 796 0.35 6.40 -13.76
CA LEU A 796 -0.14 5.07 -13.42
C LEU A 796 -1.06 5.09 -12.19
N VAL A 797 -0.65 5.78 -11.12
CA VAL A 797 -1.45 5.92 -9.90
C VAL A 797 -2.74 6.68 -10.19
N SER A 798 -2.67 7.79 -10.93
CA SER A 798 -3.87 8.54 -11.34
C SER A 798 -4.82 7.69 -12.18
N LEU A 799 -4.29 6.87 -13.09
CA LEU A 799 -5.11 5.96 -13.90
C LEU A 799 -5.79 4.90 -13.03
N ILE A 800 -5.07 4.28 -12.09
CA ILE A 800 -5.63 3.30 -11.15
C ILE A 800 -6.74 3.93 -10.31
N LEU A 801 -6.51 5.12 -9.75
CA LEU A 801 -7.51 5.83 -8.94
C LEU A 801 -8.74 6.25 -9.76
N LEU A 802 -8.56 6.63 -11.02
CA LEU A 802 -9.65 7.04 -11.90
C LEU A 802 -10.56 5.87 -12.30
N TRP A 803 -9.97 4.69 -12.53
CA TRP A 803 -10.70 3.49 -12.97
C TRP A 803 -11.18 2.60 -11.82
N SER A 804 -10.65 2.77 -10.60
CA SER A 804 -11.03 1.95 -9.43
C SER A 804 -12.52 2.05 -9.08
N GLU A 805 -13.16 3.21 -9.32
CA GLU A 805 -14.60 3.39 -9.08
C GLU A 805 -15.48 2.46 -9.93
N LEU A 806 -14.97 2.00 -11.08
CA LEU A 806 -15.68 1.10 -12.00
C LEU A 806 -15.24 -0.37 -11.84
N HIS A 807 -14.40 -0.70 -10.87
CA HIS A 807 -13.95 -2.08 -10.67
C HIS A 807 -15.13 -3.05 -10.46
N SER A 808 -16.11 -2.66 -9.64
CA SER A 808 -17.33 -3.45 -9.40
C SER A 808 -18.18 -3.64 -10.66
N ALA A 809 -18.16 -2.69 -11.59
CA ALA A 809 -18.83 -2.82 -12.88
C ALA A 809 -18.20 -3.93 -13.74
N PHE A 810 -16.90 -4.19 -13.60
CA PHE A 810 -16.22 -5.27 -14.31
C PHE A 810 -16.28 -6.63 -13.59
N SER A 811 -17.00 -6.73 -12.46
CA SER A 811 -17.13 -7.98 -11.71
C SER A 811 -17.82 -9.12 -12.49
N PHE A 812 -18.59 -8.82 -13.54
CA PHE A 812 -19.14 -9.88 -14.41
C PHE A 812 -18.04 -10.74 -15.05
N LEU A 813 -16.81 -10.20 -15.22
CA LEU A 813 -15.65 -10.95 -15.72
C LEU A 813 -15.19 -12.02 -14.73
N GLU A 814 -15.54 -11.90 -13.45
CA GLU A 814 -15.30 -12.93 -12.43
C GLU A 814 -16.28 -14.10 -12.59
N ASN A 815 -17.46 -13.88 -13.18
CA ASN A 815 -18.42 -14.96 -13.45
C ASN A 815 -18.02 -15.82 -14.67
N ILE A 816 -17.21 -15.27 -15.59
CA ILE A 816 -16.70 -15.99 -16.76
C ILE A 816 -15.51 -16.85 -16.35
N ARG A 817 -15.78 -18.12 -16.05
CA ARG A 817 -14.75 -19.12 -15.71
C ARG A 817 -14.01 -19.54 -16.97
N LEU A 818 -12.67 -19.51 -16.94
CA LEU A 818 -11.83 -19.91 -18.07
C LEU A 818 -11.27 -21.33 -17.86
N TRP A 819 -10.69 -21.61 -16.69
CA TRP A 819 -10.24 -22.95 -16.30
C TRP A 819 -10.18 -23.09 -14.77
N ASP A 820 -10.11 -24.33 -14.28
CA ASP A 820 -10.05 -24.63 -12.84
C ASP A 820 -8.63 -25.02 -12.41
N VAL A 821 -8.23 -24.61 -11.22
CA VAL A 821 -6.95 -24.98 -10.59
C VAL A 821 -7.21 -25.59 -9.22
N SER A 822 -6.57 -26.72 -8.94
CA SER A 822 -6.65 -27.42 -7.65
C SER A 822 -5.67 -26.83 -6.64
N THR A 823 -6.10 -25.86 -5.82
CA THR A 823 -5.24 -25.28 -4.77
C THR A 823 -5.33 -26.08 -3.48
N THR A 824 -4.19 -26.33 -2.83
CA THR A 824 -4.15 -26.98 -1.51
C THR A 824 -4.32 -25.94 -0.41
N VAL A 825 -5.52 -25.80 0.16
CA VAL A 825 -5.76 -24.95 1.34
C VAL A 825 -5.91 -25.85 2.56
N ASN A 826 -5.03 -25.70 3.56
CA ASN A 826 -5.02 -26.53 4.78
C ASN A 826 -4.91 -28.05 4.53
N GLY A 827 -4.21 -28.46 3.47
CA GLY A 827 -4.03 -29.88 3.11
C GLY A 827 -5.22 -30.52 2.38
N VAL A 828 -6.28 -29.76 2.12
CA VAL A 828 -7.42 -30.19 1.30
C VAL A 828 -7.31 -29.55 -0.09
N ASN A 829 -7.40 -30.37 -1.13
CA ASN A 829 -7.44 -29.91 -2.52
C ASN A 829 -8.80 -29.26 -2.79
N THR A 830 -8.86 -27.93 -2.81
CA THR A 830 -10.05 -27.19 -3.23
C THR A 830 -9.88 -26.74 -4.68
N ILE A 831 -10.94 -26.90 -5.46
CA ILE A 831 -10.94 -26.49 -6.87
C ILE A 831 -11.35 -25.01 -6.91
N GLN A 832 -10.42 -24.13 -7.28
CA GLN A 832 -10.67 -22.71 -7.44
C GLN A 832 -10.72 -22.34 -8.94
N PRO A 833 -11.82 -21.76 -9.44
CA PRO A 833 -11.92 -21.34 -10.83
C PRO A 833 -11.10 -20.07 -11.09
N ILE A 834 -10.28 -20.09 -12.14
CA ILE A 834 -9.60 -18.91 -12.68
C ILE A 834 -10.54 -18.26 -13.70
N THR A 835 -10.78 -16.97 -13.49
CA THR A 835 -11.82 -16.20 -14.17
C THR A 835 -11.20 -15.25 -15.20
N MET A 836 -11.99 -14.77 -16.17
CA MET A 836 -11.53 -13.74 -17.11
C MET A 836 -11.02 -12.48 -16.40
N GLY A 837 -11.68 -12.12 -15.29
CA GLY A 837 -11.25 -11.02 -14.41
C GLY A 837 -9.84 -11.23 -13.86
N SER A 838 -9.54 -12.42 -13.33
CA SER A 838 -8.22 -12.74 -12.79
C SER A 838 -7.10 -12.65 -13.83
N VAL A 839 -7.35 -13.06 -15.08
CA VAL A 839 -6.39 -12.94 -16.20
C VAL A 839 -6.13 -11.49 -16.56
N LEU A 840 -7.17 -10.64 -16.62
CA LEU A 840 -7.01 -9.21 -16.90
C LEU A 840 -6.24 -8.49 -15.79
N ILE A 841 -6.51 -8.84 -14.52
CA ILE A 841 -5.75 -8.32 -13.38
C ILE A 841 -4.30 -8.80 -13.45
N ALA A 842 -4.04 -10.05 -13.82
CA ALA A 842 -2.68 -10.56 -14.02
C ALA A 842 -1.92 -9.79 -15.11
N ILE A 843 -2.56 -9.52 -16.25
CA ILE A 843 -1.99 -8.67 -17.32
C ILE A 843 -1.68 -7.27 -16.78
N LEU A 844 -2.61 -6.67 -16.04
CA LEU A 844 -2.43 -5.35 -15.43
C LEU A 844 -1.22 -5.35 -14.47
N VAL A 845 -1.11 -6.36 -13.60
CA VAL A 845 0.03 -6.52 -12.69
C VAL A 845 1.34 -6.64 -13.46
N ILE A 846 1.40 -7.45 -14.51
CA ILE A 846 2.60 -7.59 -15.36
C ILE A 846 2.98 -6.27 -16.02
N VAL A 847 2.00 -5.51 -16.53
CA VAL A 847 2.23 -4.17 -17.11
C VAL A 847 2.79 -3.22 -16.05
N ILE A 848 2.22 -3.21 -14.85
CA ILE A 848 2.68 -2.40 -13.72
C ILE A 848 4.10 -2.78 -13.32
N THR A 849 4.40 -4.07 -13.14
CA THR A 849 5.74 -4.56 -12.81
C THR A 849 6.74 -4.17 -13.88
N THR A 850 6.42 -4.36 -15.16
CA THR A 850 7.30 -4.00 -16.27
C THR A 850 7.61 -2.51 -16.26
N GLN A 851 6.58 -1.67 -16.03
CA GLN A 851 6.76 -0.23 -15.93
C GLN A 851 7.64 0.14 -14.74
N LEU A 852 7.44 -0.49 -13.58
CA LEU A 852 8.24 -0.25 -12.38
C LEU A 852 9.71 -0.66 -12.58
N VAL A 853 9.98 -1.85 -13.13
CA VAL A 853 11.33 -2.35 -13.44
C VAL A 853 12.06 -1.43 -14.43
N ARG A 854 11.35 -0.92 -15.45
CA ARG A 854 11.93 0.01 -16.44
C ARG A 854 12.32 1.34 -15.82
N ASN A 855 11.54 1.79 -14.85
CA ASN A 855 11.65 3.08 -14.16
C ASN A 855 12.59 3.06 -12.93
N LEU A 856 12.91 1.86 -12.45
CA LEU A 856 13.69 1.59 -11.25
C LEU A 856 15.10 2.22 -11.23
N PRO A 857 15.94 2.15 -12.28
CA PRO A 857 17.31 2.67 -12.24
C PRO A 857 17.37 4.13 -11.81
N ALA A 858 16.45 4.91 -12.36
CA ALA A 858 16.36 6.32 -12.09
C ALA A 858 15.97 6.51 -10.60
N LEU A 859 14.89 5.90 -10.14
CA LEU A 859 14.44 6.05 -8.75
C LEU A 859 15.50 5.64 -7.72
N LEU A 860 16.19 4.53 -7.96
CA LEU A 860 17.20 3.99 -7.06
C LEU A 860 18.41 4.91 -6.97
N GLU A 861 18.77 5.54 -8.07
CA GLU A 861 19.85 6.50 -8.12
C GLU A 861 19.57 7.76 -7.29
N LEU A 862 18.39 8.36 -7.45
CA LEU A 862 17.98 9.55 -6.70
C LEU A 862 17.72 9.27 -5.22
N ALA A 863 17.06 8.16 -4.92
CA ALA A 863 16.64 7.84 -3.56
C ALA A 863 17.81 7.28 -2.71
N LEU A 864 18.74 6.56 -3.32
CA LEU A 864 19.74 5.78 -2.58
C LEU A 864 21.17 5.95 -3.11
N LEU A 865 21.44 5.71 -4.40
CA LEU A 865 22.83 5.59 -4.90
C LEU A 865 23.60 6.91 -4.89
N GLN A 866 22.95 8.07 -5.06
CA GLN A 866 23.62 9.37 -5.00
C GLN A 866 24.08 9.74 -3.58
N HIS A 867 23.49 9.14 -2.54
CA HIS A 867 23.85 9.37 -1.15
C HIS A 867 24.89 8.37 -0.64
N LEU A 868 25.35 7.45 -1.49
CA LEU A 868 26.31 6.40 -1.17
C LEU A 868 27.57 6.57 -2.03
N GLU A 869 28.74 6.61 -1.41
CA GLU A 869 30.03 6.60 -2.12
C GLU A 869 30.31 5.19 -2.66
N LEU A 870 29.79 4.89 -3.86
CA LEU A 870 29.93 3.59 -4.50
C LEU A 870 31.02 3.60 -5.57
N THR A 871 31.80 2.52 -5.63
CA THR A 871 32.69 2.27 -6.78
C THR A 871 31.86 2.10 -8.06
N PRO A 872 32.37 2.48 -9.26
CA PRO A 872 31.58 2.54 -10.49
C PRO A 872 30.83 1.26 -10.86
N GLY A 873 31.36 0.08 -10.52
CA GLY A 873 30.70 -1.21 -10.76
C GLY A 873 29.59 -1.59 -9.77
N THR A 874 29.65 -1.08 -8.54
CA THR A 874 28.75 -1.49 -7.44
C THR A 874 27.33 -0.93 -7.65
N GLY A 875 27.19 0.32 -8.07
CA GLY A 875 25.89 0.94 -8.35
C GLY A 875 25.12 0.24 -9.48
N TYR A 876 25.83 -0.19 -10.54
CA TYR A 876 25.24 -0.97 -11.62
C TYR A 876 24.80 -2.37 -11.15
N ALA A 877 25.61 -3.03 -10.33
CA ALA A 877 25.28 -4.34 -9.76
C ALA A 877 24.03 -4.28 -8.87
N ILE A 878 23.94 -3.30 -7.96
CA ILE A 878 22.77 -3.08 -7.11
C ILE A 878 21.52 -2.88 -7.97
N THR A 879 21.58 -1.96 -8.94
CA THR A 879 20.45 -1.67 -9.83
C THR A 879 19.97 -2.91 -10.59
N THR A 880 20.92 -3.72 -11.09
CA THR A 880 20.61 -4.94 -11.85
C THR A 880 20.00 -6.00 -10.96
N LEU A 881 20.53 -6.20 -9.74
CA LEU A 881 20.01 -7.16 -8.79
C LEU A 881 18.58 -6.79 -8.33
N THR A 882 18.32 -5.50 -8.06
CA THR A 882 16.98 -5.03 -7.70
C THR A 882 15.99 -5.22 -8.86
N LYS A 883 16.40 -5.02 -10.12
CA LYS A 883 15.55 -5.32 -11.28
C LYS A 883 15.16 -6.79 -11.36
N TYR A 884 16.12 -7.69 -11.18
CA TYR A 884 15.84 -9.13 -11.20
C TYR A 884 14.93 -9.53 -10.04
N GLY A 885 15.18 -9.03 -8.84
CA GLY A 885 14.30 -9.25 -7.69
C GLY A 885 12.87 -8.78 -7.94
N LEU A 886 12.70 -7.57 -8.47
CA LEU A 886 11.36 -7.03 -8.75
C LEU A 886 10.66 -7.75 -9.90
N THR A 887 11.39 -8.15 -10.94
CA THR A 887 10.84 -8.95 -12.06
C THR A 887 10.41 -10.33 -11.57
N LEU A 888 11.20 -10.97 -10.69
CA LEU A 888 10.86 -12.24 -10.07
C LEU A 888 9.58 -12.11 -9.23
N ILE A 889 9.51 -11.12 -8.33
CA ILE A 889 8.34 -10.90 -7.46
C ILE A 889 7.09 -10.63 -8.30
N GLY A 890 7.16 -9.69 -9.25
CA GLY A 890 6.00 -9.38 -10.08
C GLY A 890 5.58 -10.52 -11.00
N GLY A 891 6.53 -11.32 -11.48
CA GLY A 891 6.26 -12.57 -12.21
C GLY A 891 5.53 -13.59 -11.33
N ILE A 892 5.99 -13.82 -10.09
CA ILE A 892 5.34 -14.72 -9.13
C ILE A 892 3.92 -14.25 -8.83
N VAL A 893 3.70 -12.96 -8.56
CA VAL A 893 2.37 -12.40 -8.30
C VAL A 893 1.47 -12.56 -9.53
N GLY A 894 1.97 -12.23 -10.73
CA GLY A 894 1.23 -12.39 -11.98
C GLY A 894 0.84 -13.84 -12.27
N PHE A 895 1.76 -14.79 -12.10
CA PHE A 895 1.50 -16.22 -12.29
C PHE A 895 0.54 -16.80 -11.24
N SER A 896 0.63 -16.33 -10.00
CA SER A 896 -0.30 -16.72 -8.92
C SER A 896 -1.75 -16.34 -9.26
N LEU A 897 -1.98 -15.15 -9.82
CA LEU A 897 -3.31 -14.70 -10.24
C LEU A 897 -3.92 -15.54 -11.38
N VAL A 898 -3.07 -16.19 -12.18
CA VAL A 898 -3.45 -17.11 -13.27
C VAL A 898 -3.57 -18.56 -12.75
N GLY A 899 -3.38 -18.78 -11.45
CA GLY A 899 -3.53 -20.09 -10.81
C GLY A 899 -2.29 -20.98 -10.88
N ILE A 900 -1.10 -20.41 -11.11
CA ILE A 900 0.15 -21.15 -10.92
C ILE A 900 0.50 -21.10 -9.43
N GLU A 901 0.24 -22.20 -8.73
CA GLU A 901 0.52 -22.32 -7.31
C GLU A 901 2.00 -22.18 -6.98
N TRP A 902 2.28 -21.43 -5.91
CA TRP A 902 3.64 -21.30 -5.35
C TRP A 902 4.26 -22.66 -5.00
N SER A 903 3.48 -23.58 -4.43
CA SER A 903 3.91 -24.94 -4.06
C SER A 903 4.55 -25.69 -5.23
N LYS A 904 4.01 -25.52 -6.45
CA LYS A 904 4.50 -26.18 -7.67
C LYS A 904 5.81 -25.57 -8.21
N LEU A 905 6.15 -24.34 -7.81
CA LEU A 905 7.39 -23.66 -8.20
C LEU A 905 8.49 -23.78 -7.13
N GLN A 906 8.15 -24.17 -5.88
CA GLN A 906 9.10 -24.25 -4.78
C GLN A 906 10.29 -25.17 -5.07
N TRP A 907 10.07 -26.34 -5.67
CA TRP A 907 11.17 -27.26 -5.97
C TRP A 907 12.15 -26.68 -7.00
N LEU A 908 11.65 -25.95 -8.00
CA LEU A 908 12.47 -25.30 -9.02
C LEU A 908 13.31 -24.19 -8.40
N ILE A 909 12.68 -23.36 -7.56
CA ILE A 909 13.34 -22.25 -6.85
C ILE A 909 14.34 -22.79 -5.82
N ALA A 910 14.01 -23.88 -5.12
CA ALA A 910 14.91 -24.56 -4.20
C ALA A 910 16.14 -25.11 -4.94
N ALA A 911 15.95 -25.80 -6.08
CA ALA A 911 17.05 -26.30 -6.89
C ALA A 911 17.93 -25.17 -7.44
N MET A 912 17.34 -24.08 -7.95
CA MET A 912 18.07 -22.88 -8.37
C MET A 912 18.82 -22.23 -7.21
N GLY A 913 18.19 -22.14 -6.02
CA GLY A 913 18.78 -21.56 -4.82
C GLY A 913 19.96 -22.37 -4.32
N VAL A 914 19.87 -23.71 -4.34
CA VAL A 914 20.97 -24.62 -4.03
C VAL A 914 22.11 -24.45 -5.04
N GLY A 915 21.81 -24.45 -6.35
CA GLY A 915 22.82 -24.24 -7.39
C GLY A 915 23.53 -22.89 -7.27
N LEU A 916 22.78 -21.83 -7.00
CA LEU A 916 23.32 -20.48 -6.77
C LEU A 916 24.14 -20.42 -5.47
N GLY A 917 23.70 -21.10 -4.41
CA GLY A 917 24.43 -21.23 -3.16
C GLY A 917 25.79 -21.91 -3.34
N PHE A 918 25.84 -23.02 -4.09
CA PHE A 918 27.10 -23.67 -4.45
C PHE A 918 28.00 -22.75 -5.30
N GLY A 919 27.43 -22.02 -6.27
CA GLY A 919 28.19 -21.07 -7.09
C GLY A 919 28.77 -19.89 -6.30
N LEU A 920 28.08 -19.43 -5.25
CA LEU A 920 28.53 -18.33 -4.39
C LEU A 920 29.36 -18.77 -3.19
N GLN A 921 29.53 -20.08 -2.96
CA GLN A 921 30.16 -20.62 -1.76
C GLN A 921 31.58 -20.07 -1.53
N GLU A 922 32.42 -20.04 -2.58
CA GLU A 922 33.79 -19.50 -2.53
C GLU A 922 33.80 -18.00 -2.18
N ILE A 923 32.87 -17.22 -2.72
CA ILE A 923 32.78 -15.77 -2.46
C ILE A 923 32.38 -15.53 -1.00
N PHE A 924 31.40 -16.28 -0.50
CA PHE A 924 30.97 -16.19 0.89
C PHE A 924 32.06 -16.61 1.87
N ALA A 925 32.78 -17.70 1.58
CA ALA A 925 33.89 -18.16 2.40
C ALA A 925 34.96 -17.05 2.55
N ASN A 926 35.35 -16.38 1.46
CA ASN A 926 36.31 -15.29 1.51
C ASN A 926 35.80 -14.06 2.29
N ILE A 927 34.51 -13.72 2.19
CA ILE A 927 33.90 -12.61 2.95
C ILE A 927 33.90 -12.92 4.45
N ILE A 928 33.45 -14.12 4.83
CA ILE A 928 33.42 -14.55 6.23
C ILE A 928 34.84 -14.63 6.80
N SER A 929 35.80 -15.20 6.05
CA SER A 929 37.21 -15.19 6.44
C SER A 929 37.75 -13.76 6.61
N GLY A 930 37.35 -12.81 5.76
CA GLY A 930 37.71 -11.40 5.92
C GLY A 930 37.17 -10.79 7.21
N LEU A 931 35.90 -11.06 7.55
CA LEU A 931 35.31 -10.63 8.83
C LEU A 931 36.03 -11.25 10.03
N ILE A 932 36.35 -12.54 9.98
CA ILE A 932 37.11 -13.23 11.03
C ILE A 932 38.48 -12.57 11.23
N ILE A 933 39.22 -12.29 10.15
CA ILE A 933 40.51 -11.60 10.22
C ILE A 933 40.37 -10.22 10.89
N LEU A 934 39.31 -9.47 10.58
CA LEU A 934 39.09 -8.15 11.19
C LEU A 934 38.73 -8.22 12.68
N PHE A 935 37.98 -9.23 13.10
CA PHE A 935 37.56 -9.42 14.49
C PHE A 935 38.65 -10.03 15.36
N GLU A 936 39.24 -11.14 14.93
CA GLU A 936 40.25 -11.88 15.70
C GLU A 936 41.67 -11.30 15.56
N LYS A 937 41.91 -10.51 14.50
CA LYS A 937 43.19 -9.86 14.19
C LYS A 937 44.42 -10.79 14.27
N PRO A 938 44.41 -11.99 13.63
CA PRO A 938 45.57 -12.87 13.55
C PRO A 938 46.71 -12.30 12.70
N ILE A 939 46.39 -11.31 11.87
CA ILE A 939 47.30 -10.51 11.06
C ILE A 939 46.83 -9.05 11.07
N ARG A 940 47.76 -8.11 11.02
CA ARG A 940 47.50 -6.66 11.04
C ARG A 940 48.13 -5.97 9.84
N ILE A 941 47.61 -4.80 9.48
CA ILE A 941 48.26 -3.94 8.48
C ILE A 941 49.63 -3.52 9.03
N GLY A 942 50.69 -3.74 8.25
CA GLY A 942 52.09 -3.57 8.66
C GLY A 942 52.79 -4.87 9.05
N ASP A 943 52.06 -5.95 9.37
CA ASP A 943 52.70 -7.21 9.73
C ASP A 943 53.42 -7.83 8.55
N THR A 944 54.59 -8.42 8.81
CA THR A 944 55.31 -9.21 7.81
C THR A 944 54.93 -10.67 7.95
N VAL A 945 54.32 -11.23 6.91
CA VAL A 945 53.83 -12.60 6.93
C VAL A 945 54.37 -13.40 5.75
N THR A 946 54.57 -14.69 5.98
CA THR A 946 54.88 -15.67 4.94
C THR A 946 53.74 -16.65 4.83
N ILE A 947 53.06 -16.68 3.69
CA ILE A 947 52.03 -17.67 3.37
C ILE A 947 52.48 -18.47 2.16
N ARG A 948 52.54 -19.79 2.31
CA ARG A 948 53.23 -20.69 1.38
C ARG A 948 54.70 -20.25 1.21
N ASN A 949 55.10 -19.79 0.03
CA ASN A 949 56.45 -19.28 -0.26
C ASN A 949 56.48 -17.77 -0.52
N LEU A 950 55.36 -17.07 -0.28
CA LEU A 950 55.22 -15.65 -0.55
C LEU A 950 55.41 -14.90 0.76
N THR A 951 56.47 -14.09 0.85
CA THR A 951 56.76 -13.25 2.01
C THR A 951 56.51 -11.79 1.65
N GLY A 952 55.82 -11.07 2.52
CA GLY A 952 55.59 -9.64 2.31
C GLY A 952 54.91 -8.99 3.50
N SER A 953 54.94 -7.66 3.53
CA SER A 953 54.26 -6.88 4.56
C SER A 953 52.84 -6.56 4.13
N ILE A 954 51.87 -6.71 5.03
CA ILE A 954 50.45 -6.49 4.73
C ILE A 954 50.20 -5.01 4.54
N THR A 955 49.77 -4.63 3.34
CA THR A 955 49.45 -3.23 3.01
C THR A 955 47.97 -2.91 3.20
N LYS A 956 47.09 -3.87 2.88
CA LYS A 956 45.64 -3.66 2.93
C LYS A 956 44.86 -4.96 3.14
N ILE A 957 43.86 -4.93 4.01
CA ILE A 957 42.90 -6.03 4.20
C ILE A 957 41.55 -5.59 3.60
N ASN A 958 41.12 -6.21 2.50
CA ASN A 958 39.80 -5.98 1.91
C ASN A 958 38.83 -7.10 2.29
N THR A 959 37.54 -6.95 1.97
CA THR A 959 36.50 -7.93 2.34
C THR A 959 36.76 -9.35 1.81
N ARG A 960 37.41 -9.52 0.64
CA ARG A 960 37.63 -10.85 0.03
C ARG A 960 39.10 -11.28 -0.06
N ALA A 961 40.03 -10.35 0.02
CA ALA A 961 41.45 -10.63 -0.14
C ALA A 961 42.30 -9.62 0.63
N THR A 962 43.46 -10.07 1.09
CA THR A 962 44.49 -9.27 1.73
C THR A 962 45.64 -9.05 0.74
N THR A 963 46.15 -7.83 0.68
CA THR A 963 47.26 -7.44 -0.20
C THR A 963 48.55 -7.40 0.60
N LEU A 964 49.59 -8.05 0.10
CA LEU A 964 50.95 -8.03 0.65
C LEU A 964 51.87 -7.30 -0.32
N SER A 965 52.84 -6.56 0.21
CA SER A 965 53.93 -5.97 -0.58
C SER A 965 55.20 -6.75 -0.30
N ASP A 966 55.77 -7.34 -1.35
CA ASP A 966 57.08 -8.01 -1.30
C ASP A 966 58.24 -6.98 -1.31
N TRP A 967 59.47 -7.42 -1.07
CA TRP A 967 60.70 -6.62 -1.09
C TRP A 967 60.96 -5.95 -2.45
N ASP A 968 60.51 -6.59 -3.53
CA ASP A 968 60.52 -6.05 -4.90
C ASP A 968 59.40 -5.01 -5.15
N ARG A 969 58.65 -4.61 -4.12
CA ARG A 969 57.43 -3.78 -4.20
C ARG A 969 56.34 -4.36 -5.11
N LYS A 970 56.28 -5.69 -5.21
CA LYS A 970 55.19 -6.42 -5.89
C LYS A 970 54.00 -6.55 -4.95
N GLU A 971 52.82 -6.17 -5.41
CA GLU A 971 51.57 -6.41 -4.69
C GLU A 971 51.06 -7.83 -4.96
N ILE A 972 50.95 -8.63 -3.90
CA ILE A 972 50.48 -10.00 -3.92
C ILE A 972 49.08 -10.02 -3.30
N ILE A 973 48.08 -10.44 -4.07
CA ILE A 973 46.69 -10.51 -3.60
C ILE A 973 46.39 -11.95 -3.16
N VAL A 974 46.16 -12.14 -1.86
CA VAL A 974 45.87 -13.45 -1.27
C VAL A 974 44.41 -13.50 -0.82
N PRO A 975 43.61 -14.50 -1.27
CA PRO A 975 42.24 -14.68 -0.81
C PRO A 975 42.17 -14.83 0.72
N ASN A 976 41.19 -14.18 1.36
CA ASN A 976 41.08 -14.19 2.82
C ASN A 976 40.90 -15.60 3.39
N LYS A 977 40.24 -16.50 2.64
CA LYS A 977 40.08 -17.91 3.00
C LYS A 977 41.42 -18.57 3.32
N ALA A 978 42.48 -18.26 2.56
CA ALA A 978 43.79 -18.86 2.73
C ALA A 978 44.40 -18.58 4.11
N PHE A 979 44.21 -17.40 4.68
CA PHE A 979 44.72 -17.07 6.02
C PHE A 979 43.99 -17.79 7.16
N ILE A 980 42.82 -18.36 6.89
CA ILE A 980 42.04 -19.13 7.87
C ILE A 980 42.25 -20.63 7.67
N THR A 981 42.34 -21.10 6.42
CA THR A 981 42.42 -22.53 6.11
C THR A 981 43.85 -23.06 5.97
N GLU A 982 44.83 -22.20 5.68
CA GLU A 982 46.22 -22.61 5.42
C GLU A 982 47.16 -22.13 6.53
N GLN A 983 48.26 -22.87 6.71
CA GLN A 983 49.31 -22.47 7.64
C GLN A 983 50.11 -21.30 7.06
N PHE A 984 50.34 -20.28 7.89
CA PHE A 984 51.21 -19.14 7.57
C PHE A 984 52.07 -18.79 8.79
N ILE A 985 53.13 -18.00 8.55
CA ILE A 985 54.04 -17.51 9.59
C ILE A 985 53.84 -16.00 9.68
N ASN A 986 53.58 -15.47 10.87
CA ASN A 986 53.60 -14.03 11.14
C ASN A 986 54.89 -13.70 11.91
N TRP A 987 55.77 -12.93 11.28
CA TRP A 987 57.08 -12.57 11.83
C TRP A 987 57.03 -11.42 12.84
N SER A 988 55.89 -10.73 12.96
CA SER A 988 55.74 -9.50 13.76
C SER A 988 54.53 -9.52 14.71
N LEU A 989 53.90 -10.67 14.95
CA LEU A 989 52.64 -10.78 15.69
C LEU A 989 52.75 -10.33 17.15
N SER A 990 53.78 -10.83 17.84
CA SER A 990 54.00 -10.57 19.28
C SER A 990 55.20 -9.66 19.53
N ASP A 991 56.24 -9.78 18.69
CA ASP A 991 57.46 -8.98 18.74
C ASP A 991 58.02 -8.87 17.30
N THR A 992 58.69 -7.75 16.97
CA THR A 992 59.31 -7.50 15.67
C THR A 992 60.75 -7.99 15.59
N ILE A 993 61.33 -8.38 16.73
CA ILE A 993 62.71 -8.88 16.84
C ILE A 993 62.86 -10.21 16.10
N THR A 994 63.82 -10.28 15.17
CA THR A 994 64.10 -11.50 14.39
C THR A 994 65.54 -11.99 14.56
N ARG A 995 65.73 -13.30 14.69
CA ARG A 995 67.05 -13.93 14.87
C ARG A 995 67.75 -14.17 13.53
N ILE A 996 68.90 -13.54 13.33
CA ILE A 996 69.87 -13.80 12.26
C ILE A 996 70.82 -14.91 12.70
N VAL A 997 71.05 -15.88 11.82
CA VAL A 997 72.05 -16.92 12.00
C VAL A 997 73.10 -16.78 10.91
N LEU A 998 74.36 -16.66 11.32
CA LEU A 998 75.54 -16.56 10.47
C LEU A 998 76.46 -17.74 10.74
N THR A 999 76.79 -18.51 9.69
CA THR A 999 77.74 -19.61 9.78
C THR A 999 79.09 -19.13 9.24
N ILE A 1000 80.10 -19.11 10.10
CA ILE A 1000 81.40 -18.49 9.83
C ILE A 1000 82.50 -19.53 10.03
N PRO A 1001 83.23 -19.91 8.97
CA PRO A 1001 84.36 -20.81 9.09
C PRO A 1001 85.63 -20.05 9.54
N VAL A 1002 86.36 -20.65 10.47
CA VAL A 1002 87.61 -20.12 11.05
C VAL A 1002 88.69 -21.23 11.00
N PRO A 1003 89.96 -20.93 10.70
CA PRO A 1003 91.01 -21.96 10.65
C PRO A 1003 91.19 -22.68 12.00
N ALA A 1004 91.60 -23.96 11.99
CA ALA A 1004 91.91 -24.70 13.23
C ALA A 1004 93.04 -24.08 14.05
N GLU A 1005 93.94 -23.33 13.41
CA GLU A 1005 95.11 -22.74 14.07
C GLU A 1005 94.75 -21.52 14.94
N THR A 1006 93.56 -20.94 14.78
CA THR A 1006 93.08 -19.80 15.58
C THR A 1006 92.56 -20.28 16.93
N ASP A 1007 92.91 -19.59 18.02
CA ASP A 1007 92.35 -19.91 19.33
C ASP A 1007 90.82 -19.71 19.34
N SER A 1008 90.11 -20.66 19.94
CA SER A 1008 88.65 -20.70 19.92
C SER A 1008 88.04 -19.56 20.75
N ALA A 1009 88.69 -19.20 21.86
CA ALA A 1009 88.25 -18.07 22.68
C ALA A 1009 88.47 -16.74 21.95
N GLU A 1010 89.63 -16.57 21.29
CA GLU A 1010 89.92 -15.40 20.46
C GLU A 1010 88.93 -15.26 19.29
N ALA A 1011 88.65 -16.34 18.56
CA ALA A 1011 87.67 -16.33 17.47
C ALA A 1011 86.26 -15.96 17.96
N THR A 1012 85.86 -16.48 19.12
CA THR A 1012 84.56 -16.16 19.73
C THR A 1012 84.45 -14.68 20.08
N ASP A 1013 85.49 -14.10 20.69
CA ASP A 1013 85.52 -12.69 21.08
C ASP A 1013 85.52 -11.75 19.87
N ILE A 1014 86.25 -12.10 18.81
CA ILE A 1014 86.28 -11.34 17.55
C ILE A 1014 84.90 -11.35 16.89
N LEU A 1015 84.25 -12.51 16.80
CA LEU A 1015 82.91 -12.63 16.20
C LEU A 1015 81.84 -11.91 17.03
N MET A 1016 81.95 -11.99 18.36
CA MET A 1016 81.09 -11.26 19.29
C MET A 1016 81.27 -9.75 19.11
N THR A 1017 82.51 -9.28 19.07
CA THR A 1017 82.85 -7.85 18.89
C THR A 1017 82.36 -7.32 17.55
N ALA A 1018 82.56 -8.08 16.47
CA ALA A 1018 82.08 -7.73 15.13
C ALA A 1018 80.54 -7.64 15.08
N SER A 1019 79.84 -8.51 15.81
CA SER A 1019 78.37 -8.46 15.91
C SER A 1019 77.86 -7.22 16.66
N ARG A 1020 78.47 -6.88 17.80
CA ARG A 1020 78.10 -5.70 18.62
C ARG A 1020 78.42 -4.38 17.94
N ARG A 1021 79.32 -4.37 16.97
CA ARG A 1021 79.70 -3.16 16.23
C ARG A 1021 78.64 -2.73 15.23
N SER A 1022 77.77 -3.64 14.77
CA SER A 1022 76.67 -3.30 13.88
C SER A 1022 75.54 -2.62 14.65
N PRO A 1023 75.19 -1.36 14.35
CA PRO A 1023 74.08 -0.66 14.98
C PRO A 1023 72.71 -1.28 14.64
N LEU A 1024 72.65 -2.23 13.69
CA LEU A 1024 71.45 -2.95 13.30
C LEU A 1024 71.20 -4.23 14.11
N ILE A 1025 72.17 -4.64 14.93
CA ILE A 1025 72.03 -5.72 15.91
C ILE A 1025 71.63 -5.11 17.25
N ILE A 1026 70.61 -5.69 17.89
CA ILE A 1026 70.18 -5.26 19.22
C ILE A 1026 70.93 -6.01 20.32
N ASP A 1027 71.19 -5.33 21.43
CA ASP A 1027 71.91 -5.89 22.57
C ASP A 1027 71.05 -6.76 23.50
N ASN A 1028 69.72 -6.67 23.36
CA ASN A 1028 68.77 -7.46 24.15
C ASN A 1028 67.67 -8.04 23.22
N PRO A 1029 67.65 -9.35 22.95
CA PRO A 1029 68.57 -10.38 23.44
C PRO A 1029 69.99 -10.27 22.86
N MET A 1030 70.99 -10.58 23.69
CA MET A 1030 72.40 -10.42 23.34
C MET A 1030 72.82 -11.41 22.23
N PRO A 1031 73.72 -11.02 21.31
CA PRO A 1031 74.29 -11.96 20.35
C PRO A 1031 75.01 -13.12 21.04
N GLU A 1032 74.96 -14.29 20.42
CA GLU A 1032 75.59 -15.52 20.90
C GLU A 1032 76.48 -16.09 19.79
N VAL A 1033 77.67 -16.54 20.15
CA VAL A 1033 78.58 -17.23 19.23
C VAL A 1033 78.83 -18.62 19.77
N TYR A 1034 78.53 -19.63 18.97
CA TYR A 1034 78.78 -21.03 19.31
C TYR A 1034 79.73 -21.65 18.31
N LEU A 1035 80.75 -22.37 18.78
CA LEU A 1035 81.47 -23.33 17.93
C LEU A 1035 80.54 -24.55 17.77
N VAL A 1036 79.91 -24.68 16.61
CA VAL A 1036 78.85 -25.68 16.38
C VAL A 1036 79.39 -26.95 15.76
N ASP A 1037 80.45 -26.86 14.96
CA ASP A 1037 81.04 -28.02 14.30
C ASP A 1037 82.54 -27.84 14.02
N LEU A 1038 83.27 -28.95 13.82
CA LEU A 1038 84.68 -29.01 13.48
C LEU A 1038 84.84 -29.89 12.23
N GLN A 1039 84.91 -29.28 11.05
CA GLN A 1039 84.94 -30.00 9.78
C GLN A 1039 86.33 -29.93 9.15
N ASN A 1040 87.01 -31.08 9.02
CA ASN A 1040 88.30 -31.22 8.33
C ASN A 1040 89.41 -30.25 8.82
N GLY A 1041 89.40 -29.89 10.11
CA GLY A 1041 90.34 -28.90 10.64
C GLY A 1041 89.92 -27.43 10.41
N ILE A 1042 88.64 -27.19 10.12
CA ILE A 1042 88.02 -25.85 10.14
C ILE A 1042 87.03 -25.80 11.30
N GLN A 1043 87.12 -24.75 12.10
CA GLN A 1043 86.17 -24.43 13.17
C GLN A 1043 84.96 -23.71 12.56
N ILE A 1044 83.75 -24.28 12.70
CA ILE A 1044 82.52 -23.67 12.19
C ILE A 1044 81.76 -23.01 13.33
N TYR A 1045 81.73 -21.68 13.30
CA TYR A 1045 80.99 -20.89 14.26
C TYR A 1045 79.60 -20.55 13.75
N GLU A 1046 78.61 -20.63 14.65
CA GLU A 1046 77.28 -20.08 14.45
C GLU A 1046 77.15 -18.82 15.30
N LEU A 1047 77.15 -17.66 14.65
CA LEU A 1047 76.83 -16.37 15.26
C LEU A 1047 75.32 -16.15 15.13
N ARG A 1048 74.63 -16.17 16.27
CA ARG A 1048 73.21 -15.85 16.42
C ARG A 1048 73.09 -14.42 16.91
N ALA A 1049 72.60 -13.54 16.06
CA ALA A 1049 72.34 -12.14 16.40
C ALA A 1049 70.87 -11.83 16.19
N TYR A 1050 70.39 -10.73 16.77
CA TYR A 1050 69.00 -10.33 16.66
C TYR A 1050 68.91 -8.96 16.00
N ALA A 1051 68.01 -8.81 15.03
CA ALA A 1051 67.70 -7.53 14.40
C ALA A 1051 66.33 -7.05 14.89
N ALA A 1052 66.18 -5.74 15.07
CA ALA A 1052 64.97 -5.12 15.60
C ALA A 1052 63.72 -5.32 14.72
N GLU A 1053 63.93 -5.47 13.40
CA GLU A 1053 62.87 -5.61 12.41
C GLU A 1053 63.33 -6.50 11.25
N MET A 1054 62.37 -7.09 10.52
CA MET A 1054 62.66 -7.96 9.37
C MET A 1054 63.44 -7.24 8.26
N GLY A 1055 63.20 -5.94 8.05
CA GLY A 1055 63.92 -5.12 7.05
C GLY A 1055 65.41 -4.94 7.34
N HIS A 1056 65.81 -4.99 8.61
CA HIS A 1056 67.21 -4.87 9.02
C HIS A 1056 68.00 -6.17 8.87
N ARG A 1057 67.34 -7.30 8.64
CA ARG A 1057 67.97 -8.62 8.60
C ARG A 1057 69.10 -8.74 7.57
N MET A 1058 68.86 -8.27 6.35
CA MET A 1058 69.85 -8.36 5.26
C MET A 1058 70.96 -7.30 5.37
N PRO A 1059 70.66 -6.01 5.64
CA PRO A 1059 71.68 -5.03 5.92
C PRO A 1059 72.57 -5.40 7.12
N ALA A 1060 72.00 -5.91 8.21
CA ALA A 1060 72.76 -6.39 9.37
C ALA A 1060 73.66 -7.57 9.00
N ARG A 1061 73.16 -8.57 8.25
CA ARG A 1061 74.01 -9.66 7.73
C ARG A 1061 75.19 -9.11 6.94
N HIS A 1062 74.95 -8.14 6.05
CA HIS A 1062 76.01 -7.57 5.22
C HIS A 1062 77.07 -6.86 6.07
N GLU A 1063 76.64 -5.98 6.97
CA GLU A 1063 77.52 -5.19 7.82
C GLU A 1063 78.33 -6.06 8.78
N VAL A 1064 77.70 -7.06 9.39
CA VAL A 1064 78.38 -7.99 10.29
C VAL A 1064 79.43 -8.81 9.56
N HIS A 1065 79.14 -9.32 8.35
CA HIS A 1065 80.18 -9.98 7.55
C HIS A 1065 81.33 -9.05 7.20
N GLN A 1066 81.06 -7.78 6.88
CA GLN A 1066 82.12 -6.80 6.64
C GLN A 1066 82.98 -6.57 7.88
N TYR A 1067 82.39 -6.44 9.06
CA TYR A 1067 83.14 -6.30 10.31
C TYR A 1067 83.93 -7.56 10.64
N ILE A 1068 83.36 -8.75 10.45
CA ILE A 1068 84.08 -10.01 10.63
C ILE A 1068 85.33 -10.05 9.73
N LEU A 1069 85.18 -9.72 8.45
CA LEU A 1069 86.32 -9.68 7.52
C LEU A 1069 87.38 -8.65 7.92
N GLN A 1070 86.97 -7.47 8.41
CA GLN A 1070 87.89 -6.45 8.90
C GLN A 1070 88.64 -6.90 10.15
N GLU A 1071 87.95 -7.46 11.14
CA GLU A 1071 88.57 -7.93 12.37
C GLU A 1071 89.47 -9.15 12.12
N PHE A 1072 89.07 -10.07 11.24
CA PHE A 1072 89.92 -11.18 10.82
C PHE A 1072 91.22 -10.67 10.17
N HIS A 1073 91.14 -9.66 9.30
CA HIS A 1073 92.32 -9.08 8.68
C HIS A 1073 93.26 -8.41 9.71
N LYS A 1074 92.71 -7.67 10.69
CA LYS A 1074 93.51 -7.04 11.75
C LYS A 1074 94.23 -8.04 12.64
N HIS A 1075 93.59 -9.18 12.94
CA HIS A 1075 94.13 -10.24 13.78
C HIS A 1075 94.95 -11.28 12.99
N GLY A 1076 95.16 -11.08 11.68
CA GLY A 1076 95.93 -12.01 10.84
C GLY A 1076 95.23 -13.35 10.57
N ILE A 1077 93.92 -13.44 10.83
CA ILE A 1077 93.11 -14.63 10.59
C ILE A 1077 92.72 -14.65 9.11
N THR A 1078 93.13 -15.70 8.40
CA THR A 1078 92.77 -15.90 6.99
C THR A 1078 91.52 -16.78 6.89
N LEU A 1079 90.56 -16.42 6.04
CA LEU A 1079 89.37 -17.26 5.86
C LEU A 1079 89.81 -18.62 5.29
N PRO A 1080 89.42 -19.75 5.89
CA PRO A 1080 89.91 -21.03 5.45
C PRO A 1080 89.25 -21.39 4.12
N PHE A 1081 90.07 -21.79 3.16
CA PHE A 1081 89.59 -22.48 1.97
C PHE A 1081 89.33 -23.96 2.32
N PRO A 1082 88.42 -24.65 1.61
CA PRO A 1082 88.21 -26.07 1.83
C PRO A 1082 89.55 -26.81 1.72
N PRO A 1083 89.99 -27.55 2.77
CA PRO A 1083 91.25 -28.26 2.71
C PRO A 1083 91.14 -29.36 1.66
N PHE A 1084 92.05 -29.37 0.68
CA PHE A 1084 92.23 -30.53 -0.19
C PHE A 1084 93.47 -31.29 0.29
N GLN A 1085 93.27 -32.56 0.66
CA GLN A 1085 94.38 -33.42 1.06
C GLN A 1085 94.88 -34.16 -0.18
N ALA A 1086 96.01 -33.73 -0.74
CA ALA A 1086 96.69 -34.48 -1.78
C ALA A 1086 97.62 -35.52 -1.16
N ARG A 1087 97.27 -36.80 -1.30
CA ARG A 1087 98.21 -37.90 -1.08
C ARG A 1087 99.06 -38.05 -2.33
N VAL A 1088 100.34 -37.72 -2.23
CA VAL A 1088 101.31 -37.97 -3.31
C VAL A 1088 101.95 -39.33 -3.05
N ASP A 1089 101.47 -40.36 -3.73
CA ASP A 1089 102.14 -41.65 -3.78
C ASP A 1089 103.23 -41.59 -4.87
N ILE A 1090 104.50 -41.59 -4.45
CA ILE A 1090 105.63 -41.60 -5.38
C ILE A 1090 105.84 -43.04 -5.88
N PHE A 1091 105.27 -43.35 -7.06
CA PHE A 1091 105.68 -44.52 -7.86
C PHE A 1091 106.82 -44.13 -8.80
N GLY A 1092 107.85 -44.98 -8.88
CA GLY A 1092 109.19 -44.67 -9.39
C GLY A 1092 109.30 -44.16 -10.85
N GLN A 1093 110.24 -43.21 -11.00
CA GLN A 1093 111.11 -42.90 -12.15
C GLN A 1093 110.51 -42.80 -13.56
N GLU A 1094 110.10 -41.61 -13.99
CA GLU A 1094 110.94 -40.67 -14.77
C GLU A 1094 110.09 -39.47 -15.24
N ILE A 1095 110.59 -38.26 -14.98
CA ILE A 1095 109.91 -36.98 -15.24
C ILE A 1095 110.19 -36.54 -16.68
N ARG A 1096 109.16 -36.58 -17.54
CA ARG A 1096 108.99 -35.67 -18.70
C ARG A 1096 107.49 -35.39 -18.82
N SER A 1097 107.03 -34.15 -18.76
CA SER A 1097 106.70 -33.33 -19.95
C SER A 1097 106.12 -32.02 -19.44
N ALA A 1098 106.69 -30.86 -19.78
CA ALA A 1098 106.31 -30.04 -20.93
C ALA A 1098 104.85 -29.55 -20.86
N THR A 1099 104.75 -28.33 -20.33
CA THR A 1099 103.61 -27.42 -20.35
C THR A 1099 103.10 -27.12 -21.77
N THR A 1100 101.78 -26.84 -21.81
CA THR A 1100 101.06 -25.90 -22.71
C THR A 1100 100.94 -26.23 -24.20
N ASN A 1101 99.77 -26.75 -24.60
CA ASN A 1101 98.83 -26.08 -25.53
C ASN A 1101 97.77 -27.05 -26.06
N ILE A 1102 96.50 -26.93 -25.62
CA ILE A 1102 95.34 -27.27 -26.47
C ILE A 1102 94.19 -26.27 -26.19
N SER A 1103 93.94 -25.45 -27.20
CA SER A 1103 92.71 -24.69 -27.45
C SER A 1103 91.58 -25.65 -27.84
N GLY A 1104 90.36 -25.43 -27.36
CA GLY A 1104 89.20 -26.22 -27.80
C GLY A 1104 87.86 -25.80 -27.20
N ARG A 1105 87.23 -24.80 -27.85
CA ARG A 1105 85.79 -24.70 -28.22
C ARG A 1105 84.71 -25.26 -27.27
N ASN A 1106 83.90 -24.32 -26.76
CA ASN A 1106 82.48 -24.51 -26.40
C ASN A 1106 81.65 -25.09 -27.58
N PRO A 1107 80.64 -25.95 -27.32
CA PRO A 1107 79.47 -26.04 -28.18
C PRO A 1107 78.44 -24.93 -27.84
N PRO A 1108 77.66 -24.43 -28.81
CA PRO A 1108 76.71 -23.33 -28.61
C PRO A 1108 75.40 -23.81 -27.96
N ARG A 1109 74.84 -22.97 -27.08
CA ARG A 1109 73.47 -23.07 -26.55
C ARG A 1109 72.45 -23.00 -27.70
N LYS A 1110 71.40 -23.83 -27.63
CA LYS A 1110 70.15 -23.61 -28.38
C LYS A 1110 69.20 -22.71 -27.57
N PRO A 1111 68.48 -21.77 -28.22
CA PRO A 1111 67.48 -20.94 -27.58
C PRO A 1111 66.11 -21.64 -27.57
N GLY A 1112 65.45 -21.65 -26.41
CA GLY A 1112 64.07 -22.10 -26.24
C GLY A 1112 63.90 -23.54 -25.78
N GLU A 1113 63.96 -23.75 -24.46
CA GLU A 1113 63.24 -24.78 -23.71
C GLU A 1113 63.23 -24.29 -22.23
N LEU A 1114 62.05 -24.36 -21.60
CA LEU A 1114 61.54 -23.55 -20.49
C LEU A 1114 62.42 -23.43 -19.24
#